data_AF-A0A0F7G0H8-F1
#
_entry.id   AF-A0A0F7G0H8-F1
#
_cell.length_a   1.000
_cell.length_b   1.000
_cell.length_c   1.000
_cell.angle_alpha   90.00
_cell.angle_beta   90.00
_cell.angle_gamma   90.00
#
_symmetry.space_group_name_H-M   'P 1'
#
loop_
_entity.id
_entity.type
_entity.pdbx_description
1 polymer ?
#
loop_
_entity_poly.entity_id
_entity_poly.type
_entity_poly.pdbx_seq_one_letter_code
_entity_poly.pdbx_strand_id
1 'polypeptide(L)'
;MSGNGSGQESTGRLTRTVGARTQRLVYGELTPAALRDEMSLTTRIDLAHVVMLVEQGLLGRADAARLLRTVSALRAQDYAPLRERPAPRGVYLMYEGWLSGVLGEEIGGRLHTGRSRNDLKATATALKLRGWAAETLSDAVRLEAVLLSRARAYRDVVMPVYTHFQAAMPVTYGHYLTGVALALGRDITAAQQAAEGLDVSPLGAGAVAGSDLPIAPERVAGLLGFDRANPHALDAVATRDVPLRLLAAFSGLAVTLSRLAADLQLWSTAEFGFLTFPDRLVGGSSAMPQKRNAFLLEHVKAKAGLAIGAWTAAAGAMKSAPFTNTIEVGTEAVGAMWPGLRAAADAVLLCQSLVSGARPVPERMADRAAAGFVTATTVANRLVAHGVPFRSAHHRVGDAVRRAVEQGSTGLGGLELPPGIPPEAGADLPLPQAVAALRYGGGPGAFDVSFDRARAAMESHGAWCAGLRRRERAANAELEAAVARLSTAGTPWLALVESNTTGTGRRFCAAARDRGMRPVVLTRDPERYPYLAQDGVEVRVLDTGDPAAVLAACAELAGDAGLAGVTSSSEYFIATAAATATALGLPAPDAAAVERCRDKARQRETLAAAGVGVPEAREVGDAAGAEAAAREIGLPVVVKPVSGSGSIGVRLCADAADAGQWAAALLAGPGSGAGRVLVQEYVTGPEFSVETFDDTVVTVVGKRLGDLPHFVEMGHDLPARAPDADLAALGRETVRALTALGLGWGAAHTELRMAARGPVVIEVNPRLGGGMIPVALRDATGVDLVDAAIARAGGQPVPDTAARPGHAAIRFLAAPHGGTVTALADPGPALAVPGVTGVQYTVAPGDLVTISHSFKDRLGCVIGTGSDADGAVRAAERAVALLGADLAG
;
A
#
# COMPACT_ATOMS: atom_id res chain seq x y z
N MET A 1 -30.83 40.24 -26.65
CA MET A 1 -30.59 39.07 -27.51
C MET A 1 -29.53 38.22 -26.82
N SER A 2 -29.89 37.42 -25.82
CA SER A 2 -30.35 36.02 -25.90
C SER A 2 -29.25 35.04 -26.34
N GLY A 3 -28.59 34.45 -25.34
CA GLY A 3 -27.66 33.33 -25.46
C GLY A 3 -27.51 32.57 -24.13
N ASN A 4 -28.61 32.39 -23.40
CA ASN A 4 -28.66 31.45 -22.27
C ASN A 4 -28.67 30.03 -22.84
N GLY A 5 -27.48 29.42 -22.96
CA GLY A 5 -27.33 28.00 -23.26
C GLY A 5 -27.76 27.16 -22.06
N SER A 6 -29.05 26.90 -21.94
CA SER A 6 -29.61 25.91 -21.02
C SER A 6 -29.25 24.51 -21.52
N GLY A 7 -28.13 23.97 -21.03
CA GLY A 7 -27.88 22.53 -21.05
C GLY A 7 -28.83 21.84 -20.05
N GLN A 8 -30.09 21.69 -20.44
CA GLN A 8 -31.09 20.93 -19.69
C GLN A 8 -30.91 19.44 -20.00
N GLU A 9 -30.22 18.71 -19.12
CA GLU A 9 -30.23 17.25 -19.17
C GLU A 9 -31.59 16.72 -18.70
N SER A 10 -32.38 16.23 -19.64
CA SER A 10 -33.60 15.45 -19.42
C SER A 10 -33.25 14.15 -18.69
N THR A 11 -33.93 13.87 -17.58
CA THR A 11 -33.69 12.65 -16.76
C THR A 11 -34.77 11.59 -16.98
N GLY A 12 -35.34 11.53 -18.18
CA GLY A 12 -36.39 10.58 -18.58
C GLY A 12 -37.79 10.87 -18.02
N ARG A 13 -37.92 11.33 -16.75
CA ARG A 13 -39.22 11.63 -16.11
C ARG A 13 -39.41 13.08 -15.64
N LEU A 14 -38.33 13.79 -15.30
CA LEU A 14 -38.38 15.21 -14.92
C LEU A 14 -37.85 16.07 -16.06
N THR A 15 -38.65 17.03 -16.50
CA THR A 15 -38.33 17.97 -17.58
C THR A 15 -37.47 19.15 -17.12
N ARG A 16 -37.31 19.34 -15.80
CA ARG A 16 -36.49 20.39 -15.18
C ARG A 16 -35.86 19.92 -13.87
N THR A 17 -34.66 20.39 -13.57
CA THR A 17 -34.01 20.18 -12.27
C THR A 17 -34.60 21.11 -11.21
N VAL A 18 -34.43 20.74 -9.94
CA VAL A 18 -34.77 21.61 -8.80
C VAL A 18 -33.85 22.83 -8.81
N GLY A 19 -34.37 24.02 -8.47
CA GLY A 19 -33.58 25.26 -8.49
C GLY A 19 -32.41 25.23 -7.50
N ALA A 20 -31.34 25.99 -7.78
CA ALA A 20 -30.10 25.98 -7.02
C ALA A 20 -30.28 26.27 -5.51
N ARG A 21 -31.24 27.13 -5.13
CA ARG A 21 -31.57 27.39 -3.73
C ARG A 21 -32.09 26.14 -3.03
N THR A 22 -33.03 25.43 -3.65
CA THR A 22 -33.60 24.18 -3.10
C THR A 22 -32.55 23.07 -3.07
N GLN A 23 -31.70 22.97 -4.10
CA GLN A 23 -30.59 22.01 -4.09
C GLN A 23 -29.64 22.23 -2.91
N ARG A 24 -29.23 23.48 -2.64
CA ARG A 24 -28.40 23.79 -1.46
C ARG A 24 -29.09 23.46 -0.14
N LEU A 25 -30.40 23.66 -0.04
CA LEU A 25 -31.14 23.31 1.18
C LEU A 25 -31.24 21.79 1.41
N VAL A 26 -31.39 21.00 0.33
CA VAL A 26 -31.61 19.55 0.42
C VAL A 26 -30.31 18.75 0.46
N TYR A 27 -29.29 19.19 -0.27
CA TYR A 27 -28.03 18.44 -0.43
C TYR A 27 -26.82 19.11 0.23
N GLY A 28 -26.96 20.35 0.73
CA GLY A 28 -25.86 21.12 1.28
C GLY A 28 -24.83 21.57 0.23
N GLU A 29 -23.63 21.90 0.68
CA GLU A 29 -22.47 22.14 -0.18
C GLU A 29 -21.58 20.90 -0.25
N LEU A 30 -21.28 20.45 -1.47
CA LEU A 30 -20.40 19.31 -1.69
C LEU A 30 -18.94 19.74 -1.54
N THR A 31 -18.35 19.46 -0.38
CA THR A 31 -16.91 19.67 -0.17
C THR A 31 -16.10 18.48 -0.68
N PRO A 32 -14.82 18.65 -1.05
CA PRO A 32 -13.95 17.53 -1.42
C PRO A 32 -13.86 16.44 -0.34
N ALA A 33 -13.90 16.83 0.94
CA ALA A 33 -13.89 15.88 2.05
C ALA A 33 -15.20 15.06 2.11
N ALA A 34 -16.36 15.71 1.99
CA ALA A 34 -17.65 15.03 1.98
C ALA A 34 -17.78 14.06 0.79
N LEU A 35 -17.29 14.48 -0.39
CA LEU A 35 -17.23 13.62 -1.57
C LEU A 35 -16.41 12.35 -1.31
N ARG A 36 -15.22 12.48 -0.73
CA ARG A 36 -14.36 11.34 -0.40
C ARG A 36 -15.00 10.40 0.61
N ASP A 37 -15.56 10.94 1.68
CA ASP A 37 -16.20 10.14 2.72
C ASP A 37 -17.34 9.28 2.13
N GLU A 38 -18.20 9.87 1.28
CA GLU A 38 -19.30 9.16 0.64
C GLU A 38 -18.82 8.15 -0.42
N MET A 39 -17.87 8.55 -1.27
CA MET A 39 -17.38 7.70 -2.36
C MET A 39 -16.48 6.57 -1.88
N SER A 40 -15.74 6.72 -0.78
CA SER A 40 -14.94 5.66 -0.18
C SER A 40 -15.76 4.43 0.18
N LEU A 41 -16.96 4.67 0.75
CA LEU A 41 -17.91 3.64 1.13
C LEU A 41 -18.68 3.12 -0.08
N THR A 42 -19.18 4.02 -0.94
CA THR A 42 -19.94 3.66 -2.13
C THR A 42 -19.13 2.75 -3.04
N THR A 43 -17.89 3.13 -3.39
CA THR A 43 -17.08 2.30 -4.28
C THR A 43 -16.57 1.03 -3.62
N ARG A 44 -16.48 0.97 -2.28
CA ARG A 44 -16.23 -0.29 -1.57
C ARG A 44 -17.42 -1.26 -1.74
N ILE A 45 -18.64 -0.74 -1.62
CA ILE A 45 -19.87 -1.52 -1.87
C ILE A 45 -19.93 -1.96 -3.34
N ASP A 46 -19.56 -1.09 -4.29
CA ASP A 46 -19.53 -1.42 -5.71
C ASP A 46 -18.59 -2.58 -6.03
N LEU A 47 -17.38 -2.57 -5.48
CA LEU A 47 -16.42 -3.66 -5.66
C LEU A 47 -17.00 -5.00 -5.18
N ALA A 48 -17.59 -5.03 -3.98
CA ALA A 48 -18.19 -6.25 -3.44
C ALA A 48 -19.41 -6.71 -4.24
N HIS A 49 -20.23 -5.76 -4.71
CA HIS A 49 -21.40 -6.03 -5.54
C HIS A 49 -21.00 -6.64 -6.89
N VAL A 50 -19.98 -6.09 -7.56
CA VAL A 50 -19.49 -6.62 -8.84
C VAL A 50 -18.96 -8.05 -8.69
N VAL A 51 -18.23 -8.34 -7.60
CA VAL A 51 -17.77 -9.71 -7.30
C VAL A 51 -18.97 -10.67 -7.25
N MET A 52 -20.02 -10.31 -6.51
CA MET A 52 -21.23 -11.12 -6.41
C MET A 52 -21.95 -11.28 -7.76
N LEU A 53 -22.07 -10.20 -8.56
CA LEU A 53 -22.71 -10.27 -9.87
C LEU A 53 -21.99 -11.26 -10.81
N VAL A 54 -20.66 -11.33 -10.76
CA VAL A 54 -19.89 -12.32 -11.53
C VAL A 54 -20.12 -13.74 -11.00
N GLU A 55 -20.08 -13.92 -9.67
CA GLU A 55 -20.27 -15.22 -9.04
C GLU A 55 -21.68 -15.79 -9.29
N GLN A 56 -22.69 -14.93 -9.46
CA GLN A 56 -24.07 -15.31 -9.83
C GLN A 56 -24.32 -15.38 -11.34
N GLY A 57 -23.30 -15.14 -12.19
CA GLY A 57 -23.44 -15.17 -13.65
C GLY A 57 -24.26 -14.02 -14.24
N LEU A 58 -24.53 -12.97 -13.46
CA LEU A 58 -25.27 -11.77 -13.88
C LEU A 58 -24.39 -10.74 -14.61
N LEU A 59 -23.07 -10.89 -14.51
CA LEU A 59 -22.09 -10.04 -15.19
C LEU A 59 -20.94 -10.88 -15.75
N GLY A 60 -20.61 -10.66 -17.02
CA GLY A 60 -19.48 -11.33 -17.68
C GLY A 60 -18.14 -10.90 -17.09
N ARG A 61 -17.18 -11.83 -17.02
CA ARG A 61 -15.85 -11.58 -16.41
C ARG A 61 -15.08 -10.42 -17.06
N ALA A 62 -15.15 -10.28 -18.38
CA ALA A 62 -14.45 -9.21 -19.09
C ALA A 62 -15.03 -7.82 -18.76
N ASP A 63 -16.35 -7.69 -18.70
CA ASP A 63 -17.02 -6.43 -18.33
C ASP A 63 -16.79 -6.08 -16.87
N ALA A 64 -16.85 -7.09 -15.99
CA ALA A 64 -16.50 -6.93 -14.58
C ALA A 64 -15.06 -6.46 -14.41
N ALA A 65 -14.10 -7.04 -15.14
CA ALA A 65 -12.71 -6.62 -15.08
C ALA A 65 -12.54 -5.14 -15.47
N ARG A 66 -13.26 -4.68 -16.50
CA ARG A 66 -13.26 -3.26 -16.90
C ARG A 66 -13.87 -2.38 -15.81
N LEU A 67 -15.03 -2.74 -15.28
CA LEU A 67 -15.69 -2.02 -14.17
C LEU A 67 -14.76 -1.90 -12.96
N LEU A 68 -14.22 -3.01 -12.47
CA LEU A 68 -13.35 -3.05 -11.30
C LEU A 68 -12.08 -2.21 -11.51
N ARG A 69 -11.43 -2.29 -12.67
CA ARG A 69 -10.25 -1.45 -12.97
C ARG A 69 -10.59 0.03 -12.99
N THR A 70 -11.71 0.43 -13.59
CA THR A 70 -12.14 1.84 -13.62
C THR A 70 -12.46 2.35 -12.22
N VAL A 71 -13.17 1.57 -11.40
CA VAL A 71 -13.49 1.95 -10.01
C VAL A 71 -12.23 2.03 -9.15
N SER A 72 -11.31 1.07 -9.27
CA SER A 72 -10.03 1.08 -8.55
C SER A 72 -9.14 2.26 -8.97
N ALA A 73 -9.08 2.58 -10.26
CA ALA A 73 -8.36 3.76 -10.75
C ALA A 73 -8.96 5.07 -10.20
N LEU A 74 -10.29 5.17 -10.13
CA LEU A 74 -10.96 6.32 -9.53
C LEU A 74 -10.61 6.49 -8.05
N ARG A 75 -10.57 5.38 -7.29
CA ARG A 75 -10.15 5.37 -5.88
C ARG A 75 -8.69 5.82 -5.73
N ALA A 76 -7.79 5.33 -6.57
CA ALA A 76 -6.36 5.69 -6.54
C ALA A 76 -6.12 7.18 -6.85
N GLN A 77 -6.97 7.80 -7.66
CA GLN A 77 -6.93 9.23 -7.98
C GLN A 77 -7.64 10.10 -6.94
N ASP A 78 -7.99 9.56 -5.77
CA ASP A 78 -8.71 10.26 -4.71
C ASP A 78 -9.97 10.98 -5.23
N TYR A 79 -10.67 10.30 -6.15
CA TYR A 79 -11.90 10.76 -6.80
C TYR A 79 -11.76 12.10 -7.55
N ALA A 80 -10.55 12.49 -7.95
CA ALA A 80 -10.29 13.73 -8.68
C ALA A 80 -11.22 13.95 -9.90
N PRO A 81 -11.53 12.94 -10.74
CA PRO A 81 -12.46 13.09 -11.86
C PRO A 81 -13.89 13.55 -11.50
N LEU A 82 -14.28 13.47 -10.23
CA LEU A 82 -15.62 13.82 -9.73
C LEU A 82 -15.71 15.19 -9.07
N ARG A 83 -14.59 15.82 -8.67
CA ARG A 83 -14.61 16.99 -7.75
C ARG A 83 -15.33 18.22 -8.31
N GLU A 84 -15.22 18.45 -9.61
CA GLU A 84 -15.80 19.62 -10.28
C GLU A 84 -17.11 19.32 -11.03
N ARG A 85 -17.63 18.09 -10.87
CA ARG A 85 -18.84 17.67 -11.56
C ARG A 85 -20.09 18.16 -10.80
N PRO A 86 -21.14 18.60 -11.52
CA PRO A 86 -22.40 18.96 -10.90
C PRO A 86 -23.12 17.72 -10.36
N ALA A 87 -23.61 17.81 -9.12
CA ALA A 87 -24.37 16.74 -8.45
C ALA A 87 -25.83 17.16 -8.16
N PRO A 88 -26.64 17.53 -9.17
CA PRO A 88 -27.97 18.13 -8.97
C PRO A 88 -28.98 17.21 -8.28
N ARG A 89 -28.68 15.91 -8.19
CA ARG A 89 -29.51 14.86 -7.59
C ARG A 89 -28.72 13.98 -6.61
N GLY A 90 -27.62 14.51 -6.07
CA GLY A 90 -26.72 13.80 -5.15
C GLY A 90 -25.53 13.14 -5.82
N VAL A 91 -24.57 12.74 -4.99
CA VAL A 91 -23.22 12.29 -5.42
C VAL A 91 -23.26 10.96 -6.17
N TYR A 92 -24.08 10.00 -5.73
CA TYR A 92 -24.17 8.69 -6.39
C TYR A 92 -24.58 8.80 -7.87
N LEU A 93 -25.60 9.60 -8.21
CA LEU A 93 -26.03 9.74 -9.60
C LEU A 93 -25.01 10.48 -10.48
N MET A 94 -24.26 11.42 -9.89
CA MET A 94 -23.12 12.05 -10.55
C MET A 94 -22.02 11.02 -10.86
N TYR A 95 -21.72 10.14 -9.90
CA TYR A 95 -20.74 9.06 -10.06
C TYR A 95 -21.20 8.02 -11.09
N GLU A 96 -22.45 7.58 -11.04
CA GLU A 96 -23.03 6.63 -11.99
C GLU A 96 -23.00 7.18 -13.42
N GLY A 97 -23.40 8.45 -13.61
CA GLY A 97 -23.32 9.12 -14.91
C GLY A 97 -21.89 9.27 -15.43
N TRP A 98 -20.91 9.52 -14.54
CA TRP A 98 -19.49 9.49 -14.90
C TRP A 98 -19.05 8.09 -15.34
N LEU A 99 -19.44 7.05 -14.59
CA LEU A 99 -19.04 5.67 -14.86
C LEU A 99 -19.58 5.18 -16.21
N SER A 100 -20.87 5.42 -16.49
CA SER A 100 -21.48 5.16 -17.81
C SER A 100 -20.81 5.99 -18.91
N GLY A 101 -20.46 7.26 -18.66
CA GLY A 101 -19.74 8.09 -19.63
C GLY A 101 -18.36 7.55 -20.00
N VAL A 102 -17.67 6.87 -19.07
CA VAL A 102 -16.34 6.28 -19.29
C VAL A 102 -16.42 4.88 -19.92
N LEU A 103 -17.38 4.05 -19.51
CA LEU A 103 -17.44 2.63 -19.89
C LEU A 103 -18.48 2.31 -20.98
N GLY A 104 -19.38 3.24 -21.27
CA GLY A 104 -20.59 2.99 -22.06
C GLY A 104 -21.71 2.41 -21.20
N GLU A 105 -22.96 2.63 -21.62
CA GLU A 105 -24.15 2.22 -20.86
C GLU A 105 -24.25 0.69 -20.69
N GLU A 106 -23.82 -0.05 -21.72
CA GLU A 106 -23.80 -1.53 -21.72
C GLU A 106 -22.95 -2.15 -20.61
N ILE A 107 -22.01 -1.39 -20.05
CA ILE A 107 -21.09 -1.87 -19.00
C ILE A 107 -21.27 -1.07 -17.72
N GLY A 108 -21.21 0.27 -17.80
CA GLY A 108 -21.38 1.17 -16.66
C GLY A 108 -22.74 1.00 -15.98
N GLY A 109 -23.82 0.88 -16.77
CA GLY A 109 -25.18 0.73 -16.26
C GLY A 109 -25.44 -0.60 -15.56
N ARG A 110 -24.69 -1.66 -15.90
CA ARG A 110 -24.84 -2.99 -15.27
C ARG A 110 -24.41 -3.02 -13.80
N LEU A 111 -23.67 -2.03 -13.32
CA LEU A 111 -23.32 -1.93 -11.91
C LEU A 111 -24.56 -1.82 -11.01
N HIS A 112 -25.66 -1.25 -11.51
CA HIS A 112 -26.90 -1.10 -10.73
C HIS A 112 -27.80 -2.35 -10.71
N THR A 113 -27.42 -3.43 -11.42
CA THR A 113 -28.20 -4.67 -11.48
C THR A 113 -28.43 -5.26 -10.09
N GLY A 114 -29.70 -5.56 -9.76
CA GLY A 114 -30.06 -6.23 -8.50
C GLY A 114 -29.97 -5.39 -7.23
N ARG A 115 -29.83 -4.05 -7.34
CA ARG A 115 -29.76 -3.14 -6.19
C ARG A 115 -30.53 -1.84 -6.43
N SER A 116 -30.58 -0.97 -5.41
CA SER A 116 -31.17 0.37 -5.48
C SER A 116 -30.29 1.40 -4.78
N ARG A 117 -30.71 2.66 -4.81
CA ARG A 117 -30.10 3.70 -3.96
C ARG A 117 -30.50 3.55 -2.49
N ASN A 118 -31.63 2.91 -2.20
CA ASN A 118 -32.17 2.80 -0.84
C ASN A 118 -31.33 1.85 0.02
N ASP A 119 -31.11 0.62 -0.46
CA ASP A 119 -30.27 -0.37 0.20
C ASP A 119 -28.78 0.01 0.13
N LEU A 120 -28.32 0.62 -0.96
CA LEU A 120 -26.96 1.18 -1.05
C LEU A 120 -26.73 2.26 0.03
N LYS A 121 -27.63 3.22 0.18
CA LYS A 121 -27.52 4.29 1.18
C LYS A 121 -27.62 3.73 2.61
N ALA A 122 -28.51 2.77 2.84
CA ALA A 122 -28.61 2.09 4.13
C ALA A 122 -27.28 1.39 4.49
N THR A 123 -26.71 0.67 3.53
CA THR A 123 -25.42 -0.03 3.69
C THR A 123 -24.26 0.92 3.94
N ALA A 124 -24.17 2.01 3.17
CA ALA A 124 -23.14 3.04 3.38
C ALA A 124 -23.28 3.69 4.77
N THR A 125 -24.51 3.95 5.23
CA THR A 125 -24.77 4.49 6.57
C THR A 125 -24.31 3.51 7.66
N ALA A 126 -24.63 2.22 7.52
CA ALA A 126 -24.22 1.18 8.45
C ALA A 126 -22.67 1.08 8.50
N LEU A 127 -22.00 0.98 7.34
CA LEU A 127 -20.53 0.94 7.29
C LEU A 127 -19.88 2.18 7.93
N LYS A 128 -20.42 3.37 7.66
CA LYS A 128 -19.94 4.63 8.25
C LYS A 128 -20.06 4.62 9.78
N LEU A 129 -21.20 4.19 10.30
CA LEU A 129 -21.44 4.10 11.74
C LEU A 129 -20.59 3.02 12.40
N ARG A 130 -20.35 1.88 11.73
CA ARG A 130 -19.46 0.81 12.23
C ARG A 130 -18.04 1.32 12.42
N GLY A 131 -17.47 1.95 11.39
CA GLY A 131 -16.13 2.54 11.46
C GLY A 131 -16.03 3.59 12.58
N TRP A 132 -16.98 4.53 12.61
CA TRP A 132 -17.04 5.57 13.63
C TRP A 132 -17.21 5.01 15.06
N ALA A 133 -18.08 4.02 15.25
CA ALA A 133 -18.32 3.40 16.55
C ALA A 133 -17.09 2.62 17.02
N ALA A 134 -16.42 1.89 16.13
CA ALA A 134 -15.19 1.15 16.44
C ALA A 134 -14.06 2.07 16.94
N GLU A 135 -13.90 3.24 16.32
CA GLU A 135 -12.94 4.25 16.73
C GLU A 135 -13.32 4.87 18.09
N THR A 136 -14.55 5.36 18.20
CA THR A 136 -15.03 6.06 19.40
C THR A 136 -15.07 5.15 20.62
N LEU A 137 -15.48 3.89 20.47
CA LEU A 137 -15.45 2.90 21.56
C LEU A 137 -14.01 2.59 21.98
N SER A 138 -13.08 2.49 21.02
CA SER A 138 -11.66 2.32 21.35
C SER A 138 -11.12 3.51 22.16
N ASP A 139 -11.57 4.73 21.89
CA ASP A 139 -11.22 5.90 22.69
C ASP A 139 -11.92 5.89 24.06
N ALA A 140 -13.17 5.44 24.15
CA ALA A 140 -13.84 5.28 25.45
C ALA A 140 -13.10 4.26 26.33
N VAL A 141 -12.63 3.15 25.77
CA VAL A 141 -11.81 2.15 26.49
C VAL A 141 -10.46 2.74 26.91
N ARG A 142 -9.83 3.60 26.09
CA ARG A 142 -8.62 4.33 26.49
C ARG A 142 -8.88 5.27 27.66
N LEU A 143 -10.05 5.94 27.69
CA LEU A 143 -10.44 6.76 28.84
C LEU A 143 -10.63 5.91 30.09
N GLU A 144 -11.29 4.76 29.98
CA GLU A 144 -11.42 3.79 31.07
C GLU A 144 -10.05 3.36 31.60
N ALA A 145 -9.09 3.07 30.71
CA ALA A 145 -7.71 2.77 31.08
C ALA A 145 -6.99 3.92 31.78
N VAL A 146 -7.19 5.16 31.31
CA VAL A 146 -6.63 6.37 31.95
C VAL A 146 -7.21 6.56 33.35
N LEU A 147 -8.53 6.39 33.52
CA LEU A 147 -9.19 6.45 34.82
C LEU A 147 -8.60 5.41 35.78
N LEU A 148 -8.44 4.16 35.35
CA LEU A 148 -7.86 3.10 36.19
C LEU A 148 -6.38 3.33 36.49
N SER A 149 -5.59 3.77 35.51
CA SER A 149 -4.19 4.14 35.74
C SER A 149 -4.07 5.22 36.82
N ARG A 150 -4.89 6.29 36.73
CA ARG A 150 -4.94 7.35 37.75
C ARG A 150 -5.52 6.85 39.07
N ALA A 151 -6.50 5.96 39.03
CA ALA A 151 -7.07 5.36 40.22
C ALA A 151 -6.01 4.59 41.03
N ARG A 152 -5.17 3.81 40.36
CA ARG A 152 -4.05 3.09 40.98
C ARG A 152 -3.00 4.05 41.52
N ALA A 153 -2.64 5.08 40.75
CA ALA A 153 -1.63 6.07 41.16
C ALA A 153 -2.05 6.86 42.40
N TYR A 154 -3.35 7.13 42.56
CA TYR A 154 -3.91 7.89 43.67
C TYR A 154 -4.70 7.02 44.66
N ARG A 155 -4.37 5.73 44.75
CA ARG A 155 -5.07 4.75 45.60
C ARG A 155 -5.10 5.14 47.08
N ASP A 156 -4.08 5.86 47.55
CA ASP A 156 -3.89 6.22 48.96
C ASP A 156 -4.13 7.72 49.24
N VAL A 157 -4.51 8.50 48.22
CA VAL A 157 -4.79 9.94 48.40
C VAL A 157 -6.17 10.10 49.03
N VAL A 158 -6.20 10.31 50.34
CA VAL A 158 -7.43 10.45 51.12
C VAL A 158 -8.16 11.76 50.80
N MET A 159 -9.47 11.70 50.67
CA MET A 159 -10.36 12.85 50.50
C MET A 159 -11.73 12.58 51.12
N PRO A 160 -12.53 13.62 51.45
CA PRO A 160 -13.94 13.42 51.75
C PRO A 160 -14.72 13.10 50.47
N VAL A 161 -15.66 12.15 50.55
CA VAL A 161 -16.73 12.02 49.53
C VAL A 161 -17.90 12.94 49.90
N TYR A 162 -18.66 13.38 48.91
CA TYR A 162 -19.75 14.35 49.09
C TYR A 162 -21.12 13.76 48.82
N THR A 163 -22.07 14.09 49.68
CA THR A 163 -23.51 13.89 49.46
C THR A 163 -24.21 15.20 49.76
N HIS A 164 -25.08 15.69 48.87
CA HIS A 164 -25.68 17.03 48.99
C HIS A 164 -24.64 18.16 49.15
N PHE A 165 -23.47 18.01 48.52
CA PHE A 165 -22.30 18.90 48.66
C PHE A 165 -21.77 19.05 50.10
N GLN A 166 -22.14 18.15 51.00
CA GLN A 166 -21.57 18.05 52.36
C GLN A 166 -20.57 16.89 52.43
N ALA A 167 -19.48 17.10 53.16
CA ALA A 167 -18.50 16.04 53.42
C ALA A 167 -19.17 14.92 54.22
N ALA A 168 -19.11 13.70 53.72
CA ALA A 168 -19.84 12.56 54.29
C ALA A 168 -18.90 11.55 54.97
N MET A 169 -18.07 10.87 54.18
CA MET A 169 -17.21 9.77 54.64
C MET A 169 -15.82 9.88 54.02
N PRO A 170 -14.76 9.32 54.63
CA PRO A 170 -13.44 9.30 54.05
C PRO A 170 -13.37 8.24 52.95
N VAL A 171 -12.86 8.63 51.79
CA VAL A 171 -12.51 7.74 50.68
C VAL A 171 -11.11 8.09 50.18
N THR A 172 -10.67 7.46 49.10
CA THR A 172 -9.50 7.93 48.35
C THR A 172 -9.90 8.44 46.98
N TYR A 173 -9.12 9.35 46.42
CA TYR A 173 -9.33 9.81 45.04
C TYR A 173 -9.27 8.64 44.06
N GLY A 174 -8.38 7.66 44.32
CA GLY A 174 -8.35 6.42 43.55
C GLY A 174 -9.65 5.61 43.62
N HIS A 175 -10.27 5.50 44.80
CA HIS A 175 -11.57 4.85 44.94
C HIS A 175 -12.67 5.55 44.14
N TYR A 176 -12.73 6.89 44.18
CA TYR A 176 -13.67 7.67 43.37
C TYR A 176 -13.48 7.41 41.86
N LEU A 177 -12.25 7.49 41.37
CA LEU A 177 -11.95 7.25 39.95
C LEU A 177 -12.28 5.82 39.51
N THR A 178 -12.12 4.83 40.38
CA THR A 178 -12.54 3.43 40.11
C THR A 178 -14.06 3.34 39.95
N GLY A 179 -14.83 4.05 40.79
CA GLY A 179 -16.29 4.13 40.67
C GLY A 179 -16.74 4.76 39.34
N VAL A 180 -16.05 5.81 38.90
CA VAL A 180 -16.29 6.45 37.59
C VAL A 180 -15.94 5.52 36.44
N ALA A 181 -14.80 4.81 36.52
CA ALA A 181 -14.41 3.82 35.51
C ALA A 181 -15.46 2.72 35.35
N LEU A 182 -16.00 2.19 36.45
CA LEU A 182 -17.08 1.19 36.42
C LEU A 182 -18.38 1.74 35.80
N ALA A 183 -18.70 3.02 36.01
CA ALA A 183 -19.86 3.65 35.38
C ALA A 183 -19.66 3.80 33.86
N LEU A 184 -18.51 4.32 33.45
CA LEU A 184 -18.13 4.44 32.05
C LEU A 184 -18.10 3.06 31.36
N GLY A 185 -17.59 2.03 32.03
CA GLY A 185 -17.55 0.66 31.49
C GLY A 185 -18.94 0.11 31.17
N ARG A 186 -19.96 0.39 31.99
CA ARG A 186 -21.35 0.03 31.67
C ARG A 186 -21.87 0.79 30.46
N ASP A 187 -21.53 2.07 30.32
CA ASP A 187 -21.92 2.87 29.15
C ASP A 187 -21.23 2.35 27.87
N ILE A 188 -19.96 1.94 27.95
CA ILE A 188 -19.23 1.27 26.87
C ILE A 188 -19.92 -0.04 26.48
N THR A 189 -20.28 -0.88 27.46
CA THR A 189 -21.02 -2.12 27.19
C THR A 189 -22.34 -1.84 26.47
N ALA A 190 -23.11 -0.84 26.91
CA ALA A 190 -24.37 -0.48 26.25
C ALA A 190 -24.16 0.00 24.80
N ALA A 191 -23.09 0.77 24.55
CA ALA A 191 -22.74 1.21 23.20
C ALA A 191 -22.24 0.06 22.31
N GLN A 192 -21.52 -0.92 22.87
CA GLN A 192 -21.14 -2.16 22.16
C GLN A 192 -22.36 -2.97 21.75
N GLN A 193 -23.31 -3.18 22.66
CA GLN A 193 -24.57 -3.87 22.37
C GLN A 193 -25.39 -3.17 21.28
N ALA A 194 -25.43 -1.84 21.28
CA ALA A 194 -26.08 -1.09 20.20
C ALA A 194 -25.32 -1.23 18.87
N ALA A 195 -23.99 -1.22 18.89
CA ALA A 195 -23.15 -1.34 17.71
C ALA A 195 -23.22 -2.73 17.05
N GLU A 196 -23.47 -3.80 17.80
CA GLU A 196 -23.67 -5.16 17.26
C GLU A 196 -24.82 -5.20 16.25
N GLY A 197 -25.85 -4.37 16.43
CA GLY A 197 -26.96 -4.25 15.46
C GLY A 197 -26.53 -3.72 14.10
N LEU A 198 -25.36 -3.08 13.98
CA LEU A 198 -24.82 -2.60 12.71
C LEU A 198 -24.15 -3.71 11.90
N ASP A 199 -23.93 -4.91 12.45
CA ASP A 199 -23.29 -6.03 11.75
C ASP A 199 -24.24 -6.78 10.79
N VAL A 200 -25.38 -6.19 10.45
CA VAL A 200 -26.34 -6.72 9.47
C VAL A 200 -26.33 -5.85 8.21
N SER A 201 -25.99 -6.44 7.06
CA SER A 201 -25.93 -5.75 5.77
C SER A 201 -27.33 -5.46 5.21
N PRO A 202 -27.67 -4.20 4.90
CA PRO A 202 -28.92 -3.87 4.20
C PRO A 202 -28.95 -4.22 2.70
N LEU A 203 -27.79 -4.43 2.08
CA LEU A 203 -27.68 -4.58 0.62
C LEU A 203 -28.38 -5.85 0.13
N GLY A 204 -29.12 -5.74 -0.98
CA GLY A 204 -29.92 -6.82 -1.54
C GLY A 204 -31.42 -6.64 -1.31
N ALA A 205 -31.82 -5.67 -0.48
CA ALA A 205 -33.21 -5.27 -0.32
C ALA A 205 -33.78 -4.52 -1.53
N GLY A 206 -32.90 -4.06 -2.45
CA GLY A 206 -33.30 -3.27 -3.60
C GLY A 206 -34.00 -2.00 -3.15
N ALA A 207 -35.08 -1.64 -3.84
CA ALA A 207 -35.85 -0.46 -3.48
C ALA A 207 -36.59 -0.63 -2.14
N VAL A 208 -37.17 -1.81 -1.90
CA VAL A 208 -38.01 -2.11 -0.73
C VAL A 208 -38.39 -3.59 -0.57
N ALA A 209 -38.43 -4.36 -1.68
CA ALA A 209 -39.04 -5.70 -1.71
C ALA A 209 -38.06 -6.82 -2.11
N GLY A 210 -36.75 -6.56 -2.11
CA GLY A 210 -35.73 -7.50 -2.55
C GLY A 210 -35.48 -7.41 -4.06
N SER A 211 -35.07 -8.54 -4.65
CA SER A 211 -34.80 -8.68 -6.08
C SER A 211 -35.42 -9.98 -6.61
N ASP A 212 -35.89 -9.93 -7.85
CA ASP A 212 -36.29 -11.07 -8.69
C ASP A 212 -35.11 -11.72 -9.43
N LEU A 213 -33.91 -11.14 -9.32
CA LEU A 213 -32.66 -11.72 -9.82
C LEU A 213 -32.03 -12.63 -8.76
N PRO A 214 -31.30 -13.69 -9.17
CA PRO A 214 -30.60 -14.60 -8.25
C PRO A 214 -29.34 -13.92 -7.68
N ILE A 215 -29.50 -12.88 -6.87
CA ILE A 215 -28.40 -12.23 -6.15
C ILE A 215 -28.03 -13.04 -4.90
N ALA A 216 -26.80 -12.85 -4.39
CA ALA A 216 -26.33 -13.46 -3.14
C ALA A 216 -26.00 -12.39 -2.08
N PRO A 217 -26.98 -11.87 -1.32
CA PRO A 217 -26.75 -10.83 -0.32
C PRO A 217 -25.73 -11.21 0.76
N GLU A 218 -25.74 -12.48 1.19
CA GLU A 218 -24.77 -13.00 2.18
C GLU A 218 -23.33 -12.89 1.69
N ARG A 219 -23.12 -13.08 0.38
CA ARG A 219 -21.80 -12.93 -0.21
C ARG A 219 -21.29 -11.50 -0.08
N VAL A 220 -22.14 -10.53 -0.38
CA VAL A 220 -21.78 -9.11 -0.27
C VAL A 220 -21.61 -8.70 1.19
N ALA A 221 -22.44 -9.22 2.10
CA ALA A 221 -22.31 -9.01 3.53
C ALA A 221 -20.91 -9.44 4.04
N GLY A 222 -20.48 -10.66 3.68
CA GLY A 222 -19.16 -11.17 4.05
C GLY A 222 -17.99 -10.34 3.49
N LEU A 223 -18.05 -9.98 2.20
CA LEU A 223 -17.02 -9.14 1.56
C LEU A 223 -16.93 -7.73 2.14
N LEU A 224 -18.02 -7.21 2.72
CA LEU A 224 -18.06 -5.92 3.41
C LEU A 224 -17.84 -6.06 4.94
N GLY A 225 -17.58 -7.28 5.42
CA GLY A 225 -17.28 -7.60 6.81
C GLY A 225 -18.47 -7.48 7.75
N PHE A 226 -19.71 -7.53 7.25
CA PHE A 226 -20.90 -7.77 8.06
C PHE A 226 -20.96 -9.24 8.49
N ASP A 227 -21.73 -9.54 9.53
CA ASP A 227 -21.93 -10.90 10.01
C ASP A 227 -22.92 -11.66 9.12
N ARG A 228 -23.94 -10.96 8.60
CA ARG A 228 -24.99 -11.52 7.75
C ARG A 228 -25.71 -10.47 6.92
N ALA A 229 -26.49 -10.90 5.94
CA ALA A 229 -27.48 -10.06 5.26
C ALA A 229 -28.73 -9.82 6.12
N ASN A 230 -29.45 -8.72 5.85
CA ASN A 230 -30.73 -8.48 6.48
C ASN A 230 -31.77 -9.49 5.95
N PRO A 231 -32.51 -10.20 6.83
CA PRO A 231 -33.47 -11.21 6.40
C PRO A 231 -34.75 -10.65 5.76
N HIS A 232 -34.99 -9.33 5.81
CA HIS A 232 -36.23 -8.72 5.34
C HIS A 232 -35.99 -7.38 4.62
N ALA A 233 -36.34 -7.32 3.32
CA ALA A 233 -36.04 -6.16 2.48
C ALA A 233 -36.68 -4.84 2.97
N LEU A 234 -37.94 -4.87 3.41
CA LEU A 234 -38.60 -3.68 3.94
C LEU A 234 -37.87 -3.12 5.17
N ASP A 235 -37.47 -4.00 6.10
CA ASP A 235 -36.75 -3.62 7.32
C ASP A 235 -35.42 -2.96 6.97
N ALA A 236 -34.62 -3.60 6.12
CA ALA A 236 -33.31 -3.15 5.68
C ALA A 236 -33.28 -1.67 5.22
N VAL A 237 -34.33 -1.22 4.54
CA VAL A 237 -34.39 0.15 4.00
C VAL A 237 -35.24 1.10 4.84
N ALA A 238 -36.20 0.61 5.63
CA ALA A 238 -37.13 1.44 6.39
C ALA A 238 -36.59 1.90 7.75
N THR A 239 -35.96 1.01 8.54
CA THR A 239 -35.61 1.33 9.93
C THR A 239 -34.24 2.01 10.08
N ARG A 240 -34.11 2.91 11.07
CA ARG A 240 -32.83 3.44 11.58
C ARG A 240 -32.78 3.39 13.11
N ASP A 241 -33.45 2.40 13.69
CA ASP A 241 -33.49 2.15 15.13
C ASP A 241 -32.11 1.86 15.73
N VAL A 242 -31.26 1.08 15.04
CA VAL A 242 -29.89 0.80 15.49
C VAL A 242 -29.05 2.07 15.63
N PRO A 243 -28.93 2.95 14.61
CA PRO A 243 -28.31 4.28 14.78
C PRO A 243 -28.88 5.10 15.93
N LEU A 244 -30.20 5.07 16.15
CA LEU A 244 -30.86 5.80 17.22
C LEU A 244 -30.51 5.23 18.62
N ARG A 245 -30.45 3.90 18.77
CA ARG A 245 -29.99 3.22 20.00
C ARG A 245 -28.52 3.53 20.28
N LEU A 246 -27.69 3.56 19.24
CA LEU A 246 -26.28 3.91 19.37
C LEU A 246 -26.12 5.34 19.91
N LEU A 247 -26.84 6.31 19.35
CA LEU A 247 -26.84 7.69 19.86
C LEU A 247 -27.36 7.77 21.30
N ALA A 248 -28.37 6.98 21.67
CA ALA A 248 -28.85 6.91 23.05
C ALA A 248 -27.76 6.43 24.02
N ALA A 249 -27.04 5.35 23.67
CA ALA A 249 -25.95 4.82 24.48
C ALA A 249 -24.81 5.84 24.65
N PHE A 250 -24.40 6.51 23.56
CA PHE A 250 -23.39 7.57 23.63
C PHE A 250 -23.87 8.82 24.38
N SER A 251 -25.18 9.10 24.39
CA SER A 251 -25.74 10.17 25.20
C SER A 251 -25.68 9.83 26.69
N GLY A 252 -25.96 8.58 27.07
CA GLY A 252 -25.75 8.07 28.43
C GLY A 252 -24.29 8.20 28.89
N LEU A 253 -23.36 7.78 28.04
CA LEU A 253 -21.92 7.96 28.26
C LEU A 253 -21.57 9.44 28.50
N ALA A 254 -22.04 10.33 27.64
CA ALA A 254 -21.77 11.76 27.77
C ALA A 254 -22.34 12.35 29.08
N VAL A 255 -23.50 11.86 29.56
CA VAL A 255 -24.07 12.24 30.86
C VAL A 255 -23.15 11.81 32.01
N THR A 256 -22.61 10.58 31.98
CA THR A 256 -21.62 10.11 32.97
C THR A 256 -20.39 11.01 32.98
N LEU A 257 -19.86 11.36 31.81
CA LEU A 257 -18.71 12.27 31.70
C LEU A 257 -19.01 13.70 32.16
N SER A 258 -20.23 14.19 31.92
CA SER A 258 -20.66 15.51 32.42
C SER A 258 -20.69 15.55 33.96
N ARG A 259 -21.07 14.45 34.62
CA ARG A 259 -21.05 14.36 36.09
C ARG A 259 -19.63 14.37 36.63
N LEU A 260 -18.74 13.58 36.04
CA LEU A 260 -17.30 13.63 36.35
C LEU A 260 -16.76 15.06 36.17
N ALA A 261 -17.09 15.72 35.06
CA ALA A 261 -16.61 17.07 34.79
C ALA A 261 -17.11 18.10 35.82
N ALA A 262 -18.34 17.94 36.32
CA ALA A 262 -18.86 18.79 37.38
C ALA A 262 -18.09 18.62 38.69
N ASP A 263 -17.78 17.39 39.09
CA ASP A 263 -16.99 17.11 40.29
C ASP A 263 -15.56 17.66 40.15
N LEU A 264 -14.88 17.39 39.03
CA LEU A 264 -13.54 17.90 38.76
C LEU A 264 -13.50 19.44 38.73
N GLN A 265 -14.54 20.08 38.20
CA GLN A 265 -14.62 21.53 38.15
C GLN A 265 -14.75 22.11 39.55
N LEU A 266 -15.68 21.57 40.36
CA LEU A 266 -15.86 21.97 41.75
C LEU A 266 -14.58 21.78 42.57
N TRP A 267 -13.90 20.66 42.38
CA TRP A 267 -12.64 20.36 43.09
C TRP A 267 -11.47 21.22 42.65
N SER A 268 -11.54 21.86 41.48
CA SER A 268 -10.52 22.78 40.98
C SER A 268 -10.74 24.25 41.35
N THR A 269 -11.86 24.59 42.01
CA THR A 269 -12.10 25.97 42.46
C THR A 269 -11.16 26.37 43.60
N ALA A 270 -11.01 27.67 43.84
CA ALA A 270 -10.16 28.17 44.93
C ALA A 270 -10.68 27.75 46.32
N GLU A 271 -11.99 27.60 46.47
CA GLU A 271 -12.64 27.24 47.73
C GLU A 271 -12.33 25.79 48.12
N PHE A 272 -12.39 24.86 47.17
CA PHE A 272 -12.03 23.46 47.39
C PHE A 272 -10.52 23.27 47.33
N GLY A 273 -9.90 23.62 46.20
CA GLY A 273 -8.45 23.50 45.98
C GLY A 273 -7.95 22.05 45.98
N PHE A 274 -8.82 21.09 45.67
CA PHE A 274 -8.53 19.66 45.72
C PHE A 274 -7.71 19.19 44.51
N LEU A 275 -7.96 19.79 43.36
CA LEU A 275 -7.31 19.44 42.10
C LEU A 275 -6.64 20.66 41.47
N THR A 276 -5.51 20.42 40.84
CA THR A 276 -4.87 21.36 39.92
C THR A 276 -4.74 20.72 38.54
N PHE A 277 -4.76 21.57 37.51
CA PHE A 277 -4.54 21.18 36.12
C PHE A 277 -3.29 21.87 35.57
N PRO A 278 -2.51 21.19 34.70
CA PRO A 278 -1.37 21.80 34.02
C PRO A 278 -1.84 22.95 33.12
N ASP A 279 -0.95 23.93 32.89
CA ASP A 279 -1.28 25.18 32.20
C ASP A 279 -1.90 24.97 30.82
N ARG A 280 -1.50 23.93 30.09
CA ARG A 280 -2.09 23.57 28.78
C ARG A 280 -3.58 23.17 28.81
N LEU A 281 -4.15 22.90 29.98
CA LEU A 281 -5.54 22.49 30.17
C LEU A 281 -6.40 23.56 30.86
N VAL A 282 -5.81 24.72 31.17
CA VAL A 282 -6.51 25.84 31.80
C VAL A 282 -6.32 27.12 30.98
N GLY A 283 -7.34 27.96 30.94
CA GLY A 283 -7.27 29.28 30.31
C GLY A 283 -6.99 30.36 31.36
N GLY A 284 -6.11 31.31 31.04
CA GLY A 284 -5.98 32.56 31.80
C GLY A 284 -7.14 33.52 31.55
N SER A 285 -7.30 34.53 32.41
CA SER A 285 -8.17 35.68 32.13
C SER A 285 -7.35 36.83 31.60
N SER A 286 -7.88 37.55 30.60
CA SER A 286 -7.26 38.77 30.07
C SER A 286 -7.19 39.92 31.08
N ALA A 287 -8.03 39.91 32.13
CA ALA A 287 -8.12 40.98 33.13
C ALA A 287 -7.65 40.58 34.54
N MET A 288 -7.67 39.28 34.88
CA MET A 288 -7.38 38.78 36.23
C MET A 288 -6.20 37.79 36.20
N PRO A 289 -4.97 38.23 36.53
CA PRO A 289 -3.77 37.40 36.43
C PRO A 289 -3.80 36.10 37.25
N GLN A 290 -4.53 36.09 38.37
CA GLN A 290 -4.67 34.93 39.25
C GLN A 290 -5.68 33.88 38.74
N LYS A 291 -6.54 34.23 37.76
CA LYS A 291 -7.68 33.39 37.36
C LYS A 291 -7.26 32.29 36.40
N ARG A 292 -7.36 31.03 36.86
CA ARG A 292 -7.11 29.80 36.08
C ARG A 292 -8.43 29.07 35.83
N ASN A 293 -8.93 29.10 34.59
CA ASN A 293 -10.21 28.51 34.22
C ASN A 293 -10.01 27.11 33.64
N ALA A 294 -10.53 26.08 34.29
CA ALA A 294 -10.61 24.72 33.73
C ALA A 294 -11.73 24.59 32.67
N PHE A 295 -11.73 25.48 31.68
CA PHE A 295 -12.82 25.68 30.71
C PHE A 295 -13.14 24.45 29.86
N LEU A 296 -12.18 23.54 29.67
CA LEU A 296 -12.42 22.28 28.97
C LEU A 296 -13.47 21.40 29.66
N LEU A 297 -13.62 21.49 30.99
CA LEU A 297 -14.69 20.81 31.74
C LEU A 297 -16.07 21.36 31.38
N GLU A 298 -16.18 22.66 31.08
CA GLU A 298 -17.42 23.29 30.65
C GLU A 298 -17.84 22.79 29.27
N HIS A 299 -16.86 22.60 28.37
CA HIS A 299 -17.11 21.96 27.08
C HIS A 299 -17.64 20.54 27.26
N VAL A 300 -17.03 19.69 28.09
CA VAL A 300 -17.52 18.32 28.35
C VAL A 300 -18.99 18.33 28.77
N LYS A 301 -19.37 19.18 29.72
CA LYS A 301 -20.76 19.29 30.18
C LYS A 301 -21.71 19.73 29.06
N ALA A 302 -21.32 20.72 28.25
CA ALA A 302 -22.12 21.19 27.14
C ALA A 302 -22.31 20.10 26.05
N LYS A 303 -21.27 19.30 25.78
CA LYS A 303 -21.33 18.20 24.80
C LYS A 303 -22.38 17.14 25.17
N ALA A 304 -22.60 16.86 26.46
CA ALA A 304 -23.68 15.97 26.90
C ALA A 304 -25.06 16.50 26.52
N GLY A 305 -25.31 17.80 26.70
CA GLY A 305 -26.56 18.44 26.26
C GLY A 305 -26.78 18.36 24.75
N LEU A 306 -25.71 18.52 23.95
CA LEU A 306 -25.78 18.40 22.49
C LEU A 306 -26.13 16.97 22.04
N ALA A 307 -25.56 15.94 22.69
CA ALA A 307 -25.89 14.54 22.39
C ALA A 307 -27.38 14.24 22.66
N ILE A 308 -27.90 14.68 23.81
CA ILE A 308 -29.32 14.53 24.19
C ILE A 308 -30.24 15.27 23.21
N GLY A 309 -29.87 16.50 22.83
CA GLY A 309 -30.64 17.30 21.87
C GLY A 309 -30.71 16.64 20.49
N ALA A 310 -29.58 16.12 20.00
CA ALA A 310 -29.51 15.37 18.75
C ALA A 310 -30.37 14.11 18.77
N TRP A 311 -30.39 13.37 19.89
CA TRP A 311 -31.24 12.20 20.04
C TRP A 311 -32.73 12.58 19.95
N THR A 312 -33.14 13.62 20.67
CA THR A 312 -34.52 14.13 20.64
C THR A 312 -34.93 14.55 19.23
N ALA A 313 -34.06 15.26 18.51
CA ALA A 313 -34.32 15.69 17.14
C ALA A 313 -34.45 14.51 16.18
N ALA A 314 -33.52 13.54 16.25
CA ALA A 314 -33.54 12.36 15.39
C ALA A 314 -34.78 11.48 15.65
N ALA A 315 -35.10 11.19 16.91
CA ALA A 315 -36.31 10.46 17.27
C ALA A 315 -37.58 11.20 16.82
N GLY A 316 -37.61 12.52 16.98
CA GLY A 316 -38.71 13.37 16.54
C GLY A 316 -38.95 13.33 15.03
N ALA A 317 -37.87 13.31 14.23
CA ALA A 317 -37.95 13.17 12.78
C ALA A 317 -38.48 11.79 12.34
N MET A 318 -38.15 10.73 13.08
CA MET A 318 -38.55 9.35 12.73
C MET A 318 -39.98 8.99 13.17
N LYS A 319 -40.48 9.51 14.30
CA LYS A 319 -41.63 8.95 15.04
C LYS A 319 -42.94 8.78 14.25
N SER A 320 -43.12 9.54 13.16
CA SER A 320 -44.37 9.58 12.39
C SER A 320 -44.17 9.32 10.90
N ALA A 321 -42.98 8.87 10.51
CA ALA A 321 -42.73 8.43 9.15
C ALA A 321 -43.43 7.08 8.88
N PRO A 322 -43.95 6.82 7.67
CA PRO A 322 -44.44 5.50 7.30
C PRO A 322 -43.28 4.49 7.32
N PHE A 323 -43.61 3.22 7.59
CA PHE A 323 -42.62 2.14 7.72
C PHE A 323 -42.14 1.66 6.33
N THR A 324 -41.38 2.50 5.65
CA THR A 324 -40.71 2.28 4.36
C THR A 324 -39.52 3.22 4.24
N ASN A 325 -38.76 3.18 3.13
CA ASN A 325 -37.71 4.15 2.90
C ASN A 325 -38.29 5.57 2.70
N THR A 326 -37.96 6.49 3.60
CA THR A 326 -38.36 7.90 3.53
C THR A 326 -37.19 8.85 3.75
N ILE A 327 -37.34 10.09 3.31
CA ILE A 327 -36.31 11.13 3.51
C ILE A 327 -36.23 11.54 4.99
N GLU A 328 -37.37 11.59 5.68
CA GLU A 328 -37.48 11.88 7.11
C GLU A 328 -36.60 10.95 7.96
N VAL A 329 -36.58 9.66 7.63
CA VAL A 329 -35.79 8.65 8.36
C VAL A 329 -34.38 8.54 7.80
N GLY A 330 -34.24 8.29 6.49
CA GLY A 330 -32.96 7.98 5.87
C GLY A 330 -32.03 9.18 5.65
N THR A 331 -32.54 10.41 5.73
CA THR A 331 -31.77 11.64 5.52
C THR A 331 -31.84 12.56 6.74
N GLU A 332 -33.03 13.04 7.11
CA GLU A 332 -33.18 14.07 8.14
C GLU A 332 -32.81 13.55 9.53
N ALA A 333 -33.37 12.41 9.94
CA ALA A 333 -33.05 11.81 11.23
C ALA A 333 -31.57 11.41 11.37
N VAL A 334 -31.03 10.69 10.37
CA VAL A 334 -29.61 10.31 10.36
C VAL A 334 -28.69 11.54 10.34
N GLY A 335 -29.06 12.59 9.59
CA GLY A 335 -28.36 13.87 9.57
C GLY A 335 -28.28 14.52 10.96
N ALA A 336 -29.40 14.53 11.68
CA ALA A 336 -29.50 15.08 13.04
C ALA A 336 -28.68 14.29 14.07
N MET A 337 -28.40 13.00 13.84
CA MET A 337 -27.62 12.18 14.77
C MET A 337 -26.12 12.55 14.79
N TRP A 338 -25.53 12.92 13.65
CA TRP A 338 -24.08 13.10 13.51
C TRP A 338 -23.48 14.15 14.46
N PRO A 339 -24.06 15.36 14.64
CA PRO A 339 -23.55 16.32 15.61
C PRO A 339 -23.54 15.78 17.04
N GLY A 340 -24.55 15.00 17.44
CA GLY A 340 -24.64 14.39 18.76
C GLY A 340 -23.61 13.29 18.99
N LEU A 341 -23.44 12.40 18.01
CA LEU A 341 -22.39 11.37 18.03
C LEU A 341 -21.00 12.00 18.16
N ARG A 342 -20.70 13.02 17.33
CA ARG A 342 -19.43 13.77 17.43
C ARG A 342 -19.26 14.44 18.78
N ALA A 343 -20.32 15.03 19.34
CA ALA A 343 -20.25 15.66 20.65
C ALA A 343 -19.88 14.66 21.76
N ALA A 344 -20.46 13.46 21.74
CA ALA A 344 -20.11 12.41 22.69
C ALA A 344 -18.65 11.94 22.52
N ALA A 345 -18.17 11.76 21.28
CA ALA A 345 -16.77 11.44 21.01
C ALA A 345 -15.81 12.53 21.52
N ASP A 346 -16.11 13.81 21.25
CA ASP A 346 -15.32 14.94 21.77
C ASP A 346 -15.27 14.93 23.30
N ALA A 347 -16.39 14.63 23.97
CA ALA A 347 -16.44 14.54 25.42
C ALA A 347 -15.50 13.45 25.96
N VAL A 348 -15.44 12.29 25.31
CA VAL A 348 -14.49 11.21 25.65
C VAL A 348 -13.05 11.72 25.55
N LEU A 349 -12.65 12.30 24.42
CA LEU A 349 -11.27 12.77 24.18
C LEU A 349 -10.86 13.90 25.12
N LEU A 350 -11.76 14.84 25.40
CA LEU A 350 -11.53 15.91 26.37
C LEU A 350 -11.35 15.34 27.77
N CYS A 351 -12.21 14.39 28.19
CA CYS A 351 -12.09 13.72 29.46
C CYS A 351 -10.77 12.94 29.60
N GLN A 352 -10.26 12.31 28.53
CA GLN A 352 -8.95 11.65 28.57
C GLN A 352 -7.85 12.64 28.93
N SER A 353 -7.84 13.80 28.27
CA SER A 353 -6.86 14.86 28.52
C SER A 353 -6.97 15.41 29.94
N LEU A 354 -8.19 15.67 30.40
CA LEU A 354 -8.49 16.21 31.72
C LEU A 354 -8.13 15.24 32.84
N VAL A 355 -8.60 14.00 32.79
CA VAL A 355 -8.29 12.97 33.81
C VAL A 355 -6.79 12.67 33.84
N SER A 356 -6.13 12.60 32.68
CA SER A 356 -4.69 12.40 32.63
C SER A 356 -3.91 13.58 33.22
N GLY A 357 -4.42 14.81 33.09
CA GLY A 357 -3.78 16.02 33.59
C GLY A 357 -4.12 16.39 35.03
N ALA A 358 -5.24 15.91 35.58
CA ALA A 358 -5.70 16.27 36.92
C ALA A 358 -4.71 15.78 37.99
N ARG A 359 -4.22 16.71 38.82
CA ARG A 359 -3.29 16.44 39.92
C ARG A 359 -3.96 16.74 41.26
N PRO A 360 -4.15 15.75 42.15
CA PRO A 360 -4.67 16.02 43.47
C PRO A 360 -3.69 16.81 44.33
N VAL A 361 -4.23 17.54 45.30
CA VAL A 361 -3.50 18.23 46.37
C VAL A 361 -3.76 17.47 47.67
N PRO A 362 -2.94 16.44 48.01
CA PRO A 362 -3.26 15.49 49.07
C PRO A 362 -3.46 16.15 50.44
N GLU A 363 -2.62 17.13 50.79
CA GLU A 363 -2.72 17.86 52.04
C GLU A 363 -4.07 18.58 52.16
N ARG A 364 -4.47 19.33 51.14
CA ARG A 364 -5.75 20.04 51.11
C ARG A 364 -6.95 19.10 51.20
N MET A 365 -6.89 17.96 50.51
CA MET A 365 -7.93 16.93 50.58
C MET A 365 -8.02 16.30 51.97
N ALA A 366 -6.89 15.98 52.60
CA ALA A 366 -6.82 15.40 53.94
C ALA A 366 -7.29 16.39 55.01
N ASP A 367 -6.87 17.66 54.93
CA ASP A 367 -7.30 18.72 55.83
C ASP A 367 -8.81 18.90 55.80
N ARG A 368 -9.40 18.91 54.58
CA ARG A 368 -10.84 19.04 54.44
C ARG A 368 -11.60 17.81 54.92
N ALA A 369 -11.05 16.61 54.76
CA ALA A 369 -11.61 15.39 55.35
C ALA A 369 -11.63 15.48 56.88
N ALA A 370 -10.52 15.85 57.51
CA ALA A 370 -10.42 16.02 58.96
C ALA A 370 -11.40 17.07 59.48
N ALA A 371 -11.43 18.26 58.85
CA ALA A 371 -12.35 19.35 59.22
C ALA A 371 -13.84 19.03 58.95
N GLY A 372 -14.13 17.97 58.19
CA GLY A 372 -15.49 17.54 57.89
C GLY A 372 -16.08 16.52 58.86
N PHE A 373 -15.35 16.12 59.91
CA PHE A 373 -15.76 15.05 60.84
C PHE A 373 -16.11 13.73 60.14
N VAL A 374 -15.49 13.43 59.00
CA VAL A 374 -15.88 12.31 58.14
C VAL A 374 -15.71 10.93 58.82
N THR A 375 -14.92 10.84 59.88
CA THR A 375 -14.71 9.63 60.68
C THR A 375 -15.81 9.37 61.72
N ALA A 376 -16.72 10.32 61.96
CA ALA A 376 -17.75 10.23 63.00
C ALA A 376 -18.60 8.95 62.89
N THR A 377 -19.05 8.59 61.68
CA THR A 377 -19.80 7.35 61.48
C THR A 377 -18.95 6.11 61.76
N THR A 378 -17.66 6.14 61.45
CA THR A 378 -16.74 5.05 61.78
C THR A 378 -16.62 4.89 63.29
N VAL A 379 -16.50 5.98 64.06
CA VAL A 379 -16.50 5.94 65.54
C VAL A 379 -17.82 5.39 66.07
N ALA A 380 -18.97 5.84 65.56
CA ALA A 380 -20.28 5.32 65.95
C ALA A 380 -20.39 3.80 65.70
N ASN A 381 -19.91 3.32 64.54
CA ASN A 381 -19.90 1.90 64.21
C ASN A 381 -18.96 1.08 65.12
N ARG A 382 -17.86 1.67 65.60
CA ARG A 382 -16.98 1.00 66.59
C ARG A 382 -17.69 0.83 67.93
N LEU A 383 -18.45 1.82 68.40
CA LEU A 383 -19.28 1.66 69.60
C LEU A 383 -20.33 0.56 69.42
N VAL A 384 -20.95 0.47 68.24
CA VAL A 384 -21.90 -0.60 67.90
C VAL A 384 -21.23 -1.97 67.95
N ALA A 385 -20.01 -2.10 67.43
CA ALA A 385 -19.24 -3.34 67.51
C ALA A 385 -18.93 -3.78 68.96
N HIS A 386 -18.98 -2.85 69.93
CA HIS A 386 -18.82 -3.11 71.36
C HIS A 386 -20.16 -3.20 72.12
N GLY A 387 -21.29 -3.34 71.40
CA GLY A 387 -22.60 -3.61 72.01
C GLY A 387 -23.45 -2.38 72.29
N VAL A 388 -23.01 -1.17 71.92
CA VAL A 388 -23.84 0.05 72.07
C VAL A 388 -24.90 0.09 70.95
N PRO A 389 -26.20 0.25 71.24
CA PRO A 389 -27.22 0.39 70.19
C PRO A 389 -26.92 1.59 69.26
N PHE A 390 -27.09 1.41 67.95
CA PHE A 390 -26.70 2.42 66.93
C PHE A 390 -27.25 3.82 67.20
N ARG A 391 -28.53 3.97 67.57
CA ARG A 391 -29.10 5.29 67.87
C ARG A 391 -28.41 5.97 69.06
N SER A 392 -28.03 5.20 70.09
CA SER A 392 -27.29 5.74 71.23
C SER A 392 -25.87 6.13 70.83
N ALA A 393 -25.17 5.29 70.07
CA ALA A 393 -23.85 5.60 69.54
C ALA A 393 -23.87 6.86 68.65
N HIS A 394 -24.84 6.95 67.73
CA HIS A 394 -25.04 8.09 66.85
C HIS A 394 -25.31 9.39 67.63
N HIS A 395 -26.21 9.37 68.62
CA HIS A 395 -26.49 10.55 69.44
C HIS A 395 -25.23 11.02 70.19
N ARG A 396 -24.50 10.11 70.83
CA ARG A 396 -23.26 10.43 71.56
C ARG A 396 -22.19 11.04 70.65
N VAL A 397 -21.97 10.45 69.48
CA VAL A 397 -21.01 10.99 68.50
C VAL A 397 -21.50 12.32 67.94
N GLY A 398 -22.80 12.47 67.67
CA GLY A 398 -23.40 13.74 67.24
C GLY A 398 -23.22 14.87 68.27
N ASP A 399 -23.37 14.57 69.56
CA ASP A 399 -23.10 15.52 70.64
C ASP A 399 -21.61 15.89 70.72
N ALA A 400 -20.71 14.92 70.48
CA ALA A 400 -19.28 15.19 70.40
C ALA A 400 -18.92 16.09 69.20
N VAL A 401 -19.48 15.83 68.02
CA VAL A 401 -19.33 16.70 66.83
C VAL A 401 -19.83 18.12 67.13
N ARG A 402 -21.02 18.24 67.72
CA ARG A 402 -21.61 19.55 68.07
C ARG A 402 -20.69 20.34 69.00
N ARG A 403 -20.20 19.72 70.08
CA ARG A 403 -19.26 20.36 71.02
C ARG A 403 -17.95 20.76 70.34
N ALA A 404 -17.41 19.91 69.47
CA ALA A 404 -16.19 20.22 68.72
C ALA A 404 -16.38 21.46 67.83
N VAL A 405 -17.49 21.53 67.10
CA VAL A 405 -17.85 22.70 66.27
C VAL A 405 -18.01 23.96 67.12
N GLU A 406 -18.73 23.90 68.24
CA GLU A 406 -18.90 25.03 69.18
C GLU A 406 -17.57 25.54 69.74
N GLN A 407 -16.57 24.66 69.88
CA GLN A 407 -15.23 24.97 70.37
C GLN A 407 -14.24 25.37 69.27
N GLY A 408 -14.66 25.37 67.99
CA GLY A 408 -13.76 25.59 66.85
C GLY A 408 -12.72 24.47 66.67
N SER A 409 -12.98 23.27 67.19
CA SER A 409 -12.14 22.08 67.08
C SER A 409 -12.64 21.17 65.95
N THR A 410 -11.73 20.37 65.39
CA THR A 410 -12.03 19.35 64.35
C THR A 410 -11.88 17.92 64.88
N GLY A 411 -11.59 17.74 66.17
CA GLY A 411 -11.40 16.43 66.79
C GLY A 411 -12.62 15.98 67.59
N LEU A 412 -12.91 14.68 67.59
CA LEU A 412 -13.99 14.05 68.38
C LEU A 412 -13.58 13.77 69.85
N GLY A 413 -12.68 14.57 70.41
CA GLY A 413 -12.15 14.39 71.76
C GLY A 413 -13.24 14.49 72.85
N GLY A 414 -13.07 13.75 73.95
CA GLY A 414 -13.98 13.82 75.10
C GLY A 414 -15.34 13.15 74.90
N LEU A 415 -15.44 12.16 74.01
CA LEU A 415 -16.65 11.34 73.84
C LEU A 415 -16.96 10.56 75.13
N GLU A 416 -18.16 10.74 75.68
CA GLU A 416 -18.59 9.99 76.87
C GLU A 416 -19.02 8.57 76.51
N LEU A 417 -18.27 7.60 77.03
CA LEU A 417 -18.49 6.17 76.79
C LEU A 417 -19.39 5.54 77.86
N PRO A 418 -20.29 4.61 77.47
CA PRO A 418 -21.01 3.79 78.44
C PRO A 418 -20.07 2.94 79.32
N PRO A 419 -20.48 2.58 80.55
CA PRO A 419 -19.70 1.70 81.42
C PRO A 419 -19.36 0.37 80.71
N GLY A 420 -18.10 -0.06 80.82
CA GLY A 420 -17.62 -1.31 80.22
C GLY A 420 -17.18 -1.22 78.75
N ILE A 421 -17.36 -0.07 78.10
CA ILE A 421 -16.83 0.18 76.75
C ILE A 421 -15.39 0.70 76.87
N PRO A 422 -14.42 0.09 76.18
CA PRO A 422 -13.02 0.47 76.36
C PRO A 422 -12.72 1.81 75.65
N PRO A 423 -11.80 2.65 76.17
CA PRO A 423 -11.53 3.99 75.64
C PRO A 423 -11.22 4.04 74.15
N GLU A 424 -10.53 3.03 73.62
CA GLU A 424 -10.18 2.92 72.21
C GLU A 424 -11.40 2.85 71.30
N ALA A 425 -12.54 2.35 71.76
CA ALA A 425 -13.77 2.25 70.95
C ALA A 425 -14.37 3.63 70.63
N GLY A 426 -14.11 4.63 71.47
CA GLY A 426 -14.51 6.02 71.27
C GLY A 426 -13.46 6.91 70.65
N ALA A 427 -12.23 6.41 70.48
CA ALA A 427 -11.14 7.18 69.90
C ALA A 427 -11.36 7.43 68.40
N ASP A 428 -11.07 8.64 67.95
CA ASP A 428 -11.05 8.96 66.54
C ASP A 428 -9.93 8.17 65.82
N LEU A 429 -10.19 7.77 64.58
CA LEU A 429 -9.21 7.02 63.78
C LEU A 429 -8.46 7.97 62.85
N PRO A 430 -7.13 7.80 62.68
CA PRO A 430 -6.41 8.42 61.59
C PRO A 430 -7.10 8.13 60.25
N LEU A 431 -7.24 9.13 59.38
CA LEU A 431 -8.04 8.99 58.16
C LEU A 431 -7.68 7.76 57.29
N PRO A 432 -6.40 7.40 57.06
CA PRO A 432 -6.06 6.19 56.31
C PRO A 432 -6.58 4.90 56.96
N GLN A 433 -6.61 4.84 58.30
CA GLN A 433 -7.15 3.69 59.03
C GLN A 433 -8.69 3.65 58.93
N ALA A 434 -9.33 4.82 58.98
CA ALA A 434 -10.78 4.92 58.78
C ALA A 434 -11.18 4.46 57.37
N VAL A 435 -10.42 4.86 56.33
CA VAL A 435 -10.60 4.37 54.96
C VAL A 435 -10.43 2.85 54.88
N ALA A 436 -9.37 2.30 55.46
CA ALA A 436 -9.09 0.87 55.45
C ALA A 436 -10.17 0.04 56.16
N ALA A 437 -10.81 0.59 57.19
CA ALA A 437 -11.90 -0.07 57.91
C ALA A 437 -13.17 -0.25 57.04
N LEU A 438 -13.38 0.58 56.02
CA LEU A 438 -14.55 0.55 55.12
C LEU A 438 -14.40 -0.52 54.03
N ARG A 439 -14.21 -1.79 54.41
CA ARG A 439 -13.92 -2.93 53.51
C ARG A 439 -15.15 -3.69 53.00
N TYR A 440 -16.34 -3.40 53.51
CA TYR A 440 -17.57 -4.11 53.15
C TYR A 440 -18.38 -3.31 52.11
N GLY A 441 -19.24 -4.00 51.35
CA GLY A 441 -20.15 -3.36 50.39
C GLY A 441 -19.48 -2.67 49.19
N GLY A 442 -18.21 -2.96 48.92
CA GLY A 442 -17.42 -2.29 47.87
C GLY A 442 -16.81 -0.96 48.29
N GLY A 443 -16.72 -0.68 49.61
CA GLY A 443 -16.08 0.52 50.13
C GLY A 443 -14.57 0.62 49.86
N PRO A 444 -13.94 1.76 50.20
CA PRO A 444 -12.56 2.07 49.82
C PRO A 444 -11.51 1.16 50.48
N GLY A 445 -11.84 0.48 51.57
CA GLY A 445 -10.98 -0.55 52.18
C GLY A 445 -10.86 -1.85 51.34
N ALA A 446 -11.73 -2.02 50.33
CA ALA A 446 -11.69 -3.13 49.37
C ALA A 446 -11.30 -2.68 47.95
N PHE A 447 -10.46 -1.64 47.85
CA PHE A 447 -10.03 -1.03 46.58
C PHE A 447 -9.57 -2.06 45.53
N ASP A 448 -8.68 -2.99 45.90
CA ASP A 448 -8.11 -3.93 44.95
C ASP A 448 -9.20 -4.81 44.28
N VAL A 449 -10.25 -5.18 45.01
CA VAL A 449 -11.37 -5.98 44.48
C VAL A 449 -12.18 -5.21 43.44
N SER A 450 -12.54 -3.95 43.70
CA SER A 450 -13.30 -3.14 42.74
C SER A 450 -12.44 -2.70 41.56
N PHE A 451 -11.16 -2.44 41.80
CA PHE A 451 -10.17 -2.13 40.77
C PHE A 451 -9.99 -3.29 39.79
N ASP A 452 -9.78 -4.51 40.29
CA ASP A 452 -9.58 -5.69 39.45
C ASP A 452 -10.82 -6.01 38.61
N ARG A 453 -12.01 -5.82 39.16
CA ARG A 453 -13.27 -5.94 38.39
C ARG A 453 -13.35 -4.93 37.26
N ALA A 454 -13.00 -3.67 37.52
CA ALA A 454 -13.00 -2.63 36.51
C ALA A 454 -11.94 -2.89 35.42
N ARG A 455 -10.75 -3.35 35.81
CA ARG A 455 -9.68 -3.75 34.89
C ARG A 455 -10.11 -4.91 33.99
N ALA A 456 -10.73 -5.94 34.55
CA ALA A 456 -11.23 -7.09 33.78
C ALA A 456 -12.30 -6.67 32.76
N ALA A 457 -13.22 -5.77 33.13
CA ALA A 457 -14.21 -5.22 32.21
C ALA A 457 -13.55 -4.44 31.06
N MET A 458 -12.60 -3.55 31.38
CA MET A 458 -11.82 -2.80 30.39
C MET A 458 -11.07 -3.72 29.41
N GLU A 459 -10.45 -4.80 29.90
CA GLU A 459 -9.78 -5.80 29.06
C GLU A 459 -10.76 -6.49 28.10
N SER A 460 -11.96 -6.84 28.59
CA SER A 460 -13.04 -7.38 27.76
C SER A 460 -13.49 -6.39 26.69
N HIS A 461 -13.67 -5.10 27.05
CA HIS A 461 -14.04 -4.06 26.09
C HIS A 461 -12.96 -3.89 25.00
N GLY A 462 -11.69 -3.92 25.40
CA GLY A 462 -10.56 -3.85 24.48
C GLY A 462 -10.49 -5.06 23.53
N ALA A 463 -10.74 -6.26 24.04
CA ALA A 463 -10.78 -7.49 23.23
C ALA A 463 -11.89 -7.45 22.18
N TRP A 464 -13.07 -6.93 22.54
CA TRP A 464 -14.18 -6.72 21.61
C TRP A 464 -13.80 -5.76 20.47
N CYS A 465 -13.20 -4.61 20.80
CA CYS A 465 -12.75 -3.63 19.80
C CYS A 465 -11.70 -4.22 18.84
N ALA A 466 -10.77 -5.01 19.38
CA ALA A 466 -9.76 -5.70 18.58
C ALA A 466 -10.38 -6.76 17.65
N GLY A 467 -11.42 -7.47 18.10
CA GLY A 467 -12.17 -8.43 17.30
C GLY A 467 -12.86 -7.80 16.10
N LEU A 468 -13.53 -6.66 16.31
CA LEU A 468 -14.19 -5.92 15.23
C LEU A 468 -13.18 -5.49 14.15
N ARG A 469 -12.04 -4.93 14.54
CA ARG A 469 -10.98 -4.53 13.60
C ARG A 469 -10.35 -5.72 12.85
N ARG A 470 -10.23 -6.89 13.49
CA ARG A 470 -9.74 -8.12 12.83
C ARG A 470 -10.70 -8.57 11.73
N ARG A 471 -12.00 -8.62 12.03
CA ARG A 471 -13.04 -8.99 11.03
C ARG A 471 -13.02 -8.04 9.83
N GLU A 472 -12.95 -6.73 10.08
CA GLU A 472 -12.91 -5.75 8.98
C GLU A 472 -11.66 -5.91 8.11
N ARG A 473 -10.47 -6.11 8.71
CA ARG A 473 -9.24 -6.35 7.94
C ARG A 473 -9.33 -7.63 7.12
N ALA A 474 -9.87 -8.71 7.68
CA ALA A 474 -10.03 -9.97 6.97
C ALA A 474 -10.96 -9.82 5.75
N ALA A 475 -12.11 -9.17 5.94
CA ALA A 475 -13.05 -8.90 4.84
C ALA A 475 -12.45 -8.00 3.75
N ASN A 476 -11.69 -6.97 4.14
CA ASN A 476 -11.00 -6.11 3.17
C ASN A 476 -9.97 -6.90 2.36
N ALA A 477 -9.15 -7.72 3.02
CA ALA A 477 -8.17 -8.56 2.32
C ALA A 477 -8.84 -9.54 1.36
N GLU A 478 -9.97 -10.15 1.76
CA GLU A 478 -10.74 -11.03 0.89
C GLU A 478 -11.32 -10.30 -0.31
N LEU A 479 -11.90 -9.12 -0.10
CA LEU A 479 -12.45 -8.27 -1.17
C LEU A 479 -11.36 -7.84 -2.14
N GLU A 480 -10.23 -7.35 -1.65
CA GLU A 480 -9.08 -6.97 -2.49
C GLU A 480 -8.57 -8.15 -3.32
N ALA A 481 -8.47 -9.34 -2.72
CA ALA A 481 -8.06 -10.55 -3.45
C ALA A 481 -9.09 -10.96 -4.52
N ALA A 482 -10.40 -10.86 -4.24
CA ALA A 482 -11.45 -11.14 -5.21
C ALA A 482 -11.44 -10.14 -6.37
N VAL A 483 -11.30 -8.85 -6.07
CA VAL A 483 -11.18 -7.77 -7.06
C VAL A 483 -9.95 -7.97 -7.93
N ALA A 484 -8.80 -8.34 -7.36
CA ALA A 484 -7.57 -8.59 -8.13
C ALA A 484 -7.72 -9.77 -9.10
N ARG A 485 -8.33 -10.88 -8.65
CA ARG A 485 -8.62 -12.05 -9.52
C ARG A 485 -9.54 -11.70 -10.68
N LEU A 486 -10.59 -10.91 -10.44
CA LEU A 486 -11.52 -10.52 -11.49
C LEU A 486 -10.97 -9.43 -12.41
N SER A 487 -10.18 -8.49 -11.88
CA SER A 487 -9.58 -7.40 -12.67
C SER A 487 -8.56 -7.88 -13.70
N THR A 488 -8.02 -9.09 -13.53
CA THR A 488 -7.06 -9.75 -14.43
C THR A 488 -7.71 -10.79 -15.36
N ALA A 489 -9.02 -11.03 -15.25
CA ALA A 489 -9.73 -12.00 -16.06
C ALA A 489 -9.85 -11.53 -17.52
N GLY A 490 -9.54 -12.43 -18.47
CA GLY A 490 -9.55 -12.16 -19.91
C GLY A 490 -8.32 -11.39 -20.43
N THR A 491 -7.32 -11.14 -19.57
CA THR A 491 -6.04 -10.56 -19.98
C THR A 491 -5.08 -11.69 -20.36
N PRO A 492 -4.64 -11.81 -21.63
CA PRO A 492 -3.84 -12.93 -22.07
C PRO A 492 -2.43 -12.88 -21.48
N TRP A 493 -1.82 -14.05 -21.33
CA TRP A 493 -0.46 -14.19 -20.82
C TRP A 493 0.59 -13.84 -21.86
N LEU A 494 1.73 -13.36 -21.41
CA LEU A 494 2.98 -13.36 -22.18
C LEU A 494 4.04 -14.09 -21.36
N ALA A 495 4.51 -15.24 -21.85
CA ALA A 495 5.54 -16.02 -21.17
C ALA A 495 6.93 -15.54 -21.57
N LEU A 496 7.76 -15.23 -20.58
CA LEU A 496 9.16 -14.88 -20.75
C LEU A 496 10.04 -16.03 -20.22
N VAL A 497 10.71 -16.74 -21.11
CA VAL A 497 11.60 -17.86 -20.77
C VAL A 497 12.97 -17.31 -20.39
N GLU A 498 13.24 -17.18 -19.09
CA GLU A 498 14.44 -16.56 -18.54
C GLU A 498 14.66 -15.10 -18.98
N SER A 499 15.49 -14.38 -18.24
CA SER A 499 15.90 -13.01 -18.57
C SER A 499 17.42 -12.90 -18.69
N ASN A 500 17.90 -11.94 -19.48
CA ASN A 500 19.29 -11.50 -19.31
C ASN A 500 19.46 -10.77 -17.97
N THR A 501 20.71 -10.72 -17.50
CA THR A 501 21.07 -10.11 -16.21
C THR A 501 21.34 -8.61 -16.31
N THR A 502 21.29 -8.05 -17.51
CA THR A 502 21.48 -6.61 -17.78
C THR A 502 20.19 -5.79 -17.65
N GLY A 503 19.07 -6.41 -17.23
CA GLY A 503 17.86 -5.72 -16.80
C GLY A 503 16.78 -5.50 -17.86
N THR A 504 16.93 -5.97 -19.11
CA THR A 504 15.88 -5.77 -20.12
C THR A 504 14.64 -6.64 -19.86
N GLY A 505 14.75 -7.78 -19.16
CA GLY A 505 13.58 -8.60 -18.80
C GLY A 505 12.56 -7.87 -17.93
N ARG A 506 13.02 -6.98 -17.04
CA ARG A 506 12.13 -6.07 -16.28
C ARG A 506 11.30 -5.20 -17.22
N ARG A 507 11.93 -4.67 -18.27
CA ARG A 507 11.28 -3.84 -19.29
C ARG A 507 10.34 -4.65 -20.19
N PHE A 508 10.68 -5.90 -20.51
CA PHE A 508 9.78 -6.81 -21.24
C PHE A 508 8.48 -7.04 -20.45
N CYS A 509 8.59 -7.27 -19.14
CA CYS A 509 7.43 -7.43 -18.27
C CYS A 509 6.59 -6.15 -18.19
N ALA A 510 7.22 -4.98 -18.11
CA ALA A 510 6.53 -3.69 -18.12
C ALA A 510 5.78 -3.46 -19.45
N ALA A 511 6.46 -3.62 -20.59
CA ALA A 511 5.87 -3.45 -21.91
C ALA A 511 4.72 -4.44 -22.18
N ALA A 512 4.79 -5.67 -21.63
CA ALA A 512 3.67 -6.62 -21.70
C ALA A 512 2.43 -6.09 -20.97
N ARG A 513 2.61 -5.54 -19.76
CA ARG A 513 1.51 -4.95 -18.97
C ARG A 513 0.90 -3.74 -19.67
N ASP A 514 1.73 -2.85 -20.20
CA ASP A 514 1.29 -1.65 -20.92
C ASP A 514 0.45 -2.00 -22.16
N ARG A 515 0.70 -3.19 -22.74
CA ARG A 515 -0.07 -3.75 -23.86
C ARG A 515 -1.25 -4.64 -23.46
N GLY A 516 -1.64 -4.61 -22.19
CA GLY A 516 -2.78 -5.37 -21.70
C GLY A 516 -2.55 -6.88 -21.73
N MET A 517 -1.30 -7.32 -21.52
CA MET A 517 -0.93 -8.72 -21.29
C MET A 517 -0.44 -8.92 -19.86
N ARG A 518 -0.49 -10.15 -19.38
CA ARG A 518 0.05 -10.56 -18.07
C ARG A 518 1.41 -11.21 -18.26
N PRO A 519 2.52 -10.57 -17.83
CA PRO A 519 3.81 -11.21 -17.90
C PRO A 519 3.90 -12.33 -16.87
N VAL A 520 4.41 -13.48 -17.31
CA VAL A 520 4.82 -14.59 -16.45
C VAL A 520 6.24 -15.00 -16.84
N VAL A 521 7.11 -15.13 -15.85
CA VAL A 521 8.51 -15.50 -16.08
C VAL A 521 8.70 -16.97 -15.73
N LEU A 522 9.17 -17.73 -16.71
CA LEU A 522 9.58 -19.13 -16.54
C LEU A 522 11.07 -19.13 -16.23
N THR A 523 11.46 -19.58 -15.04
CA THR A 523 12.87 -19.57 -14.64
C THR A 523 13.21 -20.73 -13.70
N ARG A 524 14.45 -21.22 -13.77
CA ARG A 524 14.96 -22.21 -12.81
C ARG A 524 15.31 -21.58 -11.45
N ASP A 525 15.66 -20.30 -11.45
CA ASP A 525 16.16 -19.59 -10.27
C ASP A 525 15.62 -18.14 -10.22
N PRO A 526 14.51 -17.89 -9.52
CA PRO A 526 13.93 -16.56 -9.40
C PRO A 526 14.82 -15.53 -8.70
N GLU A 527 15.73 -15.96 -7.81
CA GLU A 527 16.57 -15.05 -7.02
C GLU A 527 17.57 -14.30 -7.91
N ARG A 528 17.91 -14.89 -9.06
CA ARG A 528 18.72 -14.25 -10.11
C ARG A 528 18.07 -12.98 -10.69
N TYR A 529 16.77 -12.78 -10.48
CA TYR A 529 16.01 -11.65 -11.01
C TYR A 529 15.24 -10.91 -9.90
N PRO A 530 15.92 -10.05 -9.11
CA PRO A 530 15.30 -9.36 -7.98
C PRO A 530 14.04 -8.54 -8.34
N TYR A 531 13.95 -8.07 -9.60
CA TYR A 531 12.80 -7.31 -10.08
C TYR A 531 11.48 -8.11 -10.09
N LEU A 532 11.53 -9.45 -10.13
CA LEU A 532 10.32 -10.27 -10.17
C LEU A 532 9.48 -10.08 -8.91
N ALA A 533 10.13 -10.13 -7.75
CA ALA A 533 9.47 -9.89 -6.46
C ALA A 533 9.10 -8.40 -6.28
N GLN A 534 10.00 -7.49 -6.67
CA GLN A 534 9.78 -6.04 -6.53
C GLN A 534 8.58 -5.54 -7.34
N ASP A 535 8.41 -6.06 -8.55
CA ASP A 535 7.37 -5.62 -9.49
C ASP A 535 6.14 -6.54 -9.47
N GLY A 536 6.07 -7.51 -8.55
CA GLY A 536 4.98 -8.49 -8.46
C GLY A 536 4.72 -9.22 -9.78
N VAL A 537 5.80 -9.61 -10.49
CA VAL A 537 5.71 -10.39 -11.72
C VAL A 537 5.41 -11.84 -11.36
N GLU A 538 4.52 -12.47 -12.10
CA GLU A 538 4.19 -13.87 -11.86
C GLU A 538 5.34 -14.78 -12.29
N VAL A 539 5.63 -15.81 -11.50
CA VAL A 539 6.79 -16.69 -11.71
C VAL A 539 6.35 -18.14 -11.70
N ARG A 540 6.84 -18.92 -12.67
CA ARG A 540 6.78 -20.39 -12.63
C ARG A 540 8.19 -20.94 -12.58
N VAL A 541 8.46 -21.70 -11.52
CA VAL A 541 9.76 -22.33 -11.31
C VAL A 541 9.78 -23.69 -12.01
N LEU A 542 10.65 -23.86 -13.00
CA LEU A 542 10.81 -25.11 -13.75
C LEU A 542 12.20 -25.23 -14.37
N ASP A 543 12.54 -26.42 -14.86
CA ASP A 543 13.78 -26.61 -15.62
C ASP A 543 13.66 -26.00 -17.03
N THR A 544 14.11 -24.76 -17.17
CA THR A 544 14.13 -24.04 -18.46
C THR A 544 15.12 -24.61 -19.48
N GLY A 545 16.02 -25.51 -19.05
CA GLY A 545 16.90 -26.28 -19.93
C GLY A 545 16.22 -27.47 -20.60
N ASP A 546 15.02 -27.86 -20.13
CA ASP A 546 14.18 -28.88 -20.76
C ASP A 546 13.08 -28.22 -21.61
N PRO A 547 13.16 -28.26 -22.95
CA PRO A 547 12.13 -27.70 -23.82
C PRO A 547 10.73 -28.28 -23.59
N ALA A 548 10.63 -29.55 -23.16
CA ALA A 548 9.33 -30.17 -22.89
C ALA A 548 8.66 -29.56 -21.66
N ALA A 549 9.43 -29.27 -20.60
CA ALA A 549 8.94 -28.59 -19.41
C ALA A 549 8.44 -27.16 -19.73
N VAL A 550 9.20 -26.41 -20.55
CA VAL A 550 8.80 -25.06 -20.99
C VAL A 550 7.50 -25.12 -21.79
N LEU A 551 7.38 -26.05 -22.74
CA LEU A 551 6.17 -26.22 -23.54
C LEU A 551 4.95 -26.58 -22.68
N ALA A 552 5.10 -27.52 -21.75
CA ALA A 552 4.01 -27.91 -20.84
C ALA A 552 3.50 -26.72 -20.00
N ALA A 553 4.42 -25.94 -19.42
CA ALA A 553 4.07 -24.75 -18.65
C ALA A 553 3.34 -23.69 -19.49
N CYS A 554 3.78 -23.46 -20.74
CA CYS A 554 3.10 -22.55 -21.66
C CYS A 554 1.73 -23.09 -22.11
N ALA A 555 1.59 -24.40 -22.35
CA ALA A 555 0.32 -25.01 -22.73
C ALA A 555 -0.74 -24.87 -21.62
N GLU A 556 -0.34 -24.96 -20.35
CA GLU A 556 -1.25 -24.69 -19.22
C GLU A 556 -1.72 -23.23 -19.17
N LEU A 557 -0.83 -22.28 -19.49
CA LEU A 557 -1.17 -20.86 -19.55
C LEU A 557 -2.14 -20.55 -20.70
N ALA A 558 -2.11 -21.35 -21.76
CA ALA A 558 -3.02 -21.23 -22.90
C ALA A 558 -4.48 -21.63 -22.60
N GLY A 559 -4.82 -22.00 -21.36
CA GLY A 559 -6.19 -22.24 -20.88
C GLY A 559 -7.09 -20.99 -20.88
N ASP A 560 -8.00 -20.85 -19.90
CA ASP A 560 -9.12 -19.86 -19.93
C ASP A 560 -8.73 -18.38 -20.17
N ALA A 561 -7.51 -17.95 -19.82
CA ALA A 561 -7.06 -16.57 -20.06
C ALA A 561 -6.39 -16.36 -21.43
N GLY A 562 -5.98 -17.45 -22.09
CA GLY A 562 -5.19 -17.45 -23.32
C GLY A 562 -3.72 -17.05 -23.12
N LEU A 563 -2.84 -17.57 -23.98
CA LEU A 563 -1.43 -17.17 -24.06
C LEU A 563 -1.23 -16.40 -25.36
N ALA A 564 -0.85 -15.12 -25.28
CA ALA A 564 -0.64 -14.25 -26.44
C ALA A 564 0.73 -14.46 -27.10
N GLY A 565 1.75 -14.86 -26.33
CA GLY A 565 3.10 -15.03 -26.88
C GLY A 565 4.09 -15.67 -25.91
N VAL A 566 5.17 -16.22 -26.47
CA VAL A 566 6.32 -16.76 -25.73
C VAL A 566 7.58 -16.12 -26.30
N THR A 567 8.43 -15.56 -25.45
CA THR A 567 9.70 -14.93 -25.87
C THR A 567 10.76 -15.06 -24.78
N SER A 568 11.97 -14.59 -25.05
CA SER A 568 13.03 -14.45 -24.05
C SER A 568 13.80 -13.15 -24.28
N SER A 569 14.42 -12.62 -23.23
CA SER A 569 15.46 -11.60 -23.37
C SER A 569 16.88 -12.17 -23.22
N SER A 570 16.97 -13.46 -22.92
CA SER A 570 18.22 -14.21 -22.78
C SER A 570 18.49 -14.98 -24.07
N GLU A 571 19.66 -14.71 -24.66
CA GLU A 571 20.14 -15.38 -25.88
C GLU A 571 20.14 -16.91 -25.78
N TYR A 572 20.34 -17.44 -24.56
CA TYR A 572 20.34 -18.87 -24.29
C TYR A 572 18.97 -19.54 -24.44
N PHE A 573 17.88 -18.77 -24.50
CA PHE A 573 16.51 -19.31 -24.48
C PHE A 573 15.62 -18.77 -25.61
N ILE A 574 16.14 -17.92 -26.52
CA ILE A 574 15.37 -17.45 -27.70
C ILE A 574 14.91 -18.63 -28.57
N ALA A 575 15.77 -19.61 -28.82
CA ALA A 575 15.43 -20.79 -29.64
C ALA A 575 14.35 -21.65 -28.97
N THR A 576 14.48 -21.92 -27.67
CA THR A 576 13.49 -22.64 -26.87
C THR A 576 12.14 -21.92 -26.85
N ALA A 577 12.15 -20.59 -26.67
CA ALA A 577 10.94 -19.77 -26.71
C ALA A 577 10.29 -19.78 -28.09
N ALA A 578 11.07 -19.66 -29.16
CA ALA A 578 10.60 -19.73 -30.55
C ALA A 578 9.96 -21.08 -30.87
N ALA A 579 10.64 -22.19 -30.54
CA ALA A 579 10.10 -23.54 -30.74
C ALA A 579 8.81 -23.76 -29.94
N THR A 580 8.75 -23.26 -28.70
CA THR A 580 7.55 -23.33 -27.86
C THR A 580 6.40 -22.52 -28.45
N ALA A 581 6.66 -21.29 -28.90
CA ALA A 581 5.66 -20.44 -29.55
C ALA A 581 5.12 -21.11 -30.83
N THR A 582 6.01 -21.64 -31.69
CA THR A 582 5.61 -22.38 -32.90
C THR A 582 4.75 -23.59 -32.58
N ALA A 583 5.11 -24.39 -31.57
CA ALA A 583 4.35 -25.58 -31.16
C ALA A 583 2.94 -25.23 -30.66
N LEU A 584 2.74 -24.03 -30.13
CA LEU A 584 1.45 -23.51 -29.66
C LEU A 584 0.70 -22.67 -30.70
N GLY A 585 1.22 -22.55 -31.93
CA GLY A 585 0.60 -21.75 -32.99
C GLY A 585 0.69 -20.23 -32.79
N LEU A 586 1.64 -19.77 -31.96
CA LEU A 586 1.87 -18.35 -31.66
C LEU A 586 2.94 -17.74 -32.59
N PRO A 587 2.97 -16.40 -32.76
CA PRO A 587 3.99 -15.72 -33.54
C PRO A 587 5.41 -16.01 -33.02
N ALA A 588 6.31 -16.45 -33.90
CA ALA A 588 7.66 -16.85 -33.55
C ALA A 588 8.64 -16.64 -34.71
N PRO A 589 9.95 -16.43 -34.44
CA PRO A 589 10.99 -16.58 -35.45
C PRO A 589 11.20 -18.07 -35.77
N ASP A 590 11.89 -18.38 -36.87
CA ASP A 590 12.35 -19.74 -37.14
C ASP A 590 13.37 -20.17 -36.06
N ALA A 591 13.00 -21.15 -35.24
CA ALA A 591 13.87 -21.66 -34.19
C ALA A 591 15.20 -22.20 -34.74
N ALA A 592 15.21 -22.81 -35.92
CA ALA A 592 16.44 -23.29 -36.56
C ALA A 592 17.32 -22.14 -37.04
N ALA A 593 16.73 -21.02 -37.48
CA ALA A 593 17.49 -19.80 -37.81
C ALA A 593 18.13 -19.19 -36.56
N VAL A 594 17.40 -19.14 -35.45
CA VAL A 594 17.93 -18.68 -34.15
C VAL A 594 19.08 -19.57 -33.68
N GLU A 595 18.96 -20.89 -33.79
CA GLU A 595 20.03 -21.83 -33.44
C GLU A 595 21.27 -21.69 -34.34
N ARG A 596 21.08 -21.51 -35.66
CA ARG A 596 22.18 -21.22 -36.60
C ARG A 596 22.93 -19.96 -36.21
N CYS A 597 22.23 -18.91 -35.74
CA CYS A 597 22.89 -17.70 -35.26
C CYS A 597 23.72 -17.96 -34.00
N ARG A 598 23.31 -18.88 -33.12
CA ARG A 598 24.00 -19.10 -31.84
C ARG A 598 25.30 -19.91 -31.95
N ASP A 599 25.43 -20.73 -32.99
CA ASP A 599 26.66 -21.46 -33.31
C ASP A 599 27.52 -20.62 -34.26
N LYS A 600 28.58 -20.02 -33.71
CA LYS A 600 29.44 -19.08 -34.46
C LYS A 600 30.12 -19.73 -35.68
N ALA A 601 30.38 -21.04 -35.65
CA ALA A 601 30.97 -21.74 -36.79
C ALA A 601 29.94 -21.92 -37.90
N ARG A 602 28.77 -22.47 -37.58
CA ARG A 602 27.67 -22.66 -38.54
C ARG A 602 27.15 -21.35 -39.13
N GLN A 603 27.08 -20.30 -38.30
CA GLN A 603 26.70 -18.96 -38.73
C GLN A 603 27.67 -18.48 -39.81
N ARG A 604 28.99 -18.61 -39.57
CA ARG A 604 30.02 -18.20 -40.53
C ARG A 604 29.97 -18.99 -41.83
N GLU A 605 29.84 -20.31 -41.76
CA GLU A 605 29.70 -21.15 -42.95
C GLU A 605 28.52 -20.72 -43.81
N THR A 606 27.37 -20.46 -43.18
CA THR A 606 26.15 -20.01 -43.87
C THR A 606 26.36 -18.64 -44.53
N LEU A 607 26.98 -17.70 -43.82
CA LEU A 607 27.26 -16.35 -44.32
C LEU A 607 28.30 -16.37 -45.46
N ALA A 608 29.39 -17.11 -45.31
CA ALA A 608 30.43 -17.26 -46.33
C ALA A 608 29.86 -17.89 -47.62
N ALA A 609 29.02 -18.92 -47.49
CA ALA A 609 28.35 -19.54 -48.63
C ALA A 609 27.41 -18.58 -49.38
N ALA A 610 26.86 -17.59 -48.69
CA ALA A 610 26.04 -16.52 -49.28
C ALA A 610 26.86 -15.31 -49.79
N GLY A 611 28.19 -15.38 -49.75
CA GLY A 611 29.08 -14.29 -50.12
C GLY A 611 28.96 -13.06 -49.22
N VAL A 612 28.53 -13.24 -47.96
CA VAL A 612 28.58 -12.20 -46.94
C VAL A 612 30.00 -12.14 -46.38
N GLY A 613 30.55 -10.94 -46.23
CA GLY A 613 31.90 -10.77 -45.70
C GLY A 613 32.01 -11.30 -44.28
N VAL A 614 32.82 -12.34 -44.05
CA VAL A 614 33.13 -12.89 -42.72
C VAL A 614 34.65 -13.06 -42.55
N PRO A 615 35.18 -13.04 -41.31
CA PRO A 615 36.58 -13.37 -41.05
C PRO A 615 36.87 -14.82 -41.47
N GLU A 616 38.08 -15.07 -41.97
CA GLU A 616 38.53 -16.45 -42.13
C GLU A 616 38.62 -17.13 -40.76
N ALA A 617 38.15 -18.37 -40.65
CA ALA A 617 38.15 -19.08 -39.37
C ALA A 617 38.35 -20.59 -39.53
N ARG A 618 38.84 -21.24 -38.47
CA ARG A 618 38.94 -22.69 -38.33
C ARG A 618 38.40 -23.10 -36.96
N GLU A 619 37.58 -24.13 -36.95
CA GLU A 619 37.13 -24.80 -35.73
C GLU A 619 38.16 -25.86 -35.32
N VAL A 620 38.57 -25.84 -34.06
CA VAL A 620 39.62 -26.72 -33.54
C VAL A 620 39.22 -27.31 -32.18
N GLY A 621 39.64 -28.55 -31.93
CA GLY A 621 39.31 -29.29 -30.70
C GLY A 621 40.46 -29.43 -29.71
N ASP A 622 41.66 -28.95 -30.06
CA ASP A 622 42.85 -29.02 -29.22
C ASP A 622 43.81 -27.83 -29.47
N ALA A 623 44.84 -27.72 -28.63
CA ALA A 623 45.82 -26.65 -28.69
C ALA A 623 46.66 -26.70 -29.98
N ALA A 624 47.06 -27.89 -30.43
CA ALA A 624 47.92 -28.06 -31.60
C ALA A 624 47.20 -27.64 -32.89
N GLY A 625 45.91 -27.97 -33.01
CA GLY A 625 45.03 -27.51 -34.06
C GLY A 625 44.89 -25.99 -34.05
N ALA A 626 44.79 -25.37 -32.86
CA ALA A 626 44.74 -23.91 -32.77
C ALA A 626 46.03 -23.24 -33.26
N GLU A 627 47.20 -23.78 -32.92
CA GLU A 627 48.48 -23.27 -33.44
C GLU A 627 48.59 -23.41 -34.96
N ALA A 628 48.15 -24.55 -35.51
CA ALA A 628 48.18 -24.81 -36.95
C ALA A 628 47.25 -23.84 -37.70
N ALA A 629 46.02 -23.68 -37.21
CA ALA A 629 45.05 -22.73 -37.74
C ALA A 629 45.57 -21.29 -37.69
N ALA A 630 46.24 -20.89 -36.60
CA ALA A 630 46.82 -19.55 -36.47
C ALA A 630 47.90 -19.26 -37.52
N ARG A 631 48.73 -20.26 -37.85
CA ARG A 631 49.75 -20.14 -38.91
C ARG A 631 49.12 -20.11 -40.31
N GLU A 632 48.03 -20.85 -40.52
CA GLU A 632 47.32 -20.89 -41.80
C GLU A 632 46.60 -19.58 -42.11
N ILE A 633 45.85 -19.04 -41.14
CA ILE A 633 45.05 -17.81 -41.29
C ILE A 633 45.96 -16.56 -41.38
N GLY A 634 47.04 -16.54 -40.60
CA GLY A 634 47.95 -15.40 -40.47
C GLY A 634 47.73 -14.61 -39.18
N LEU A 635 48.83 -14.17 -38.58
CA LEU A 635 48.87 -13.54 -37.26
C LEU A 635 48.69 -12.00 -37.34
N PRO A 636 48.12 -11.36 -36.30
CA PRO A 636 47.53 -11.98 -35.10
C PRO A 636 46.14 -12.59 -35.37
N VAL A 637 45.73 -13.56 -34.55
CA VAL A 637 44.41 -14.23 -34.64
C VAL A 637 43.58 -14.01 -33.39
N VAL A 638 42.26 -14.08 -33.50
CA VAL A 638 41.35 -14.09 -32.35
C VAL A 638 40.94 -15.53 -32.04
N VAL A 639 41.08 -15.94 -30.79
CA VAL A 639 40.64 -17.25 -30.31
C VAL A 639 39.45 -17.07 -29.38
N LYS A 640 38.35 -17.78 -29.64
CA LYS A 640 37.09 -17.66 -28.89
C LYS A 640 36.28 -18.95 -28.82
N PRO A 641 35.33 -19.09 -27.88
CA PRO A 641 34.37 -20.20 -27.87
C PRO A 641 33.43 -20.19 -29.10
N VAL A 642 32.98 -21.38 -29.53
CA VAL A 642 32.00 -21.53 -30.63
C VAL A 642 30.60 -21.05 -30.22
N SER A 643 30.28 -21.12 -28.93
CA SER A 643 29.02 -20.63 -28.35
C SER A 643 29.29 -19.82 -27.09
N GLY A 644 28.52 -18.76 -26.85
CA GLY A 644 28.67 -17.86 -25.70
C GLY A 644 28.30 -16.43 -26.05
N SER A 645 28.33 -15.52 -25.08
CA SER A 645 27.94 -14.11 -25.24
C SER A 645 28.84 -13.15 -24.44
N GLY A 646 28.79 -11.85 -24.78
CA GLY A 646 29.41 -10.78 -24.00
C GLY A 646 30.95 -10.79 -23.96
N SER A 647 31.58 -11.20 -25.06
CA SER A 647 33.05 -11.34 -25.18
C SER A 647 33.70 -12.30 -24.18
N ILE A 648 32.93 -13.15 -23.50
CA ILE A 648 33.49 -14.15 -22.57
C ILE A 648 34.39 -15.11 -23.35
N GLY A 649 35.66 -15.21 -22.92
CA GLY A 649 36.64 -16.12 -23.51
C GLY A 649 37.23 -15.67 -24.84
N VAL A 650 37.02 -14.43 -25.27
CA VAL A 650 37.57 -13.90 -26.54
C VAL A 650 38.92 -13.22 -26.28
N ARG A 651 39.98 -13.62 -27.01
CA ARG A 651 41.32 -13.04 -26.88
C ARG A 651 42.03 -12.90 -28.23
N LEU A 652 42.69 -11.75 -28.44
CA LEU A 652 43.65 -11.55 -29.52
C LEU A 652 44.97 -12.23 -29.16
N CYS A 653 45.41 -13.16 -29.99
CA CYS A 653 46.64 -13.92 -29.79
C CYS A 653 47.70 -13.41 -30.78
N ALA A 654 48.84 -12.98 -30.25
CA ALA A 654 49.89 -12.34 -31.06
C ALA A 654 50.69 -13.34 -31.89
N ASP A 655 50.80 -14.57 -31.41
CA ASP A 655 51.50 -15.67 -32.08
C ASP A 655 50.75 -17.01 -31.96
N ALA A 656 51.26 -18.01 -32.67
CA ALA A 656 50.62 -19.33 -32.72
C ALA A 656 50.63 -20.03 -31.35
N ALA A 657 51.70 -19.91 -30.56
CA ALA A 657 51.80 -20.55 -29.25
C ALA A 657 50.80 -19.94 -28.26
N ASP A 658 50.64 -18.61 -28.30
CA ASP A 658 49.64 -17.87 -27.54
C ASP A 658 48.20 -18.34 -27.89
N ALA A 659 47.92 -18.56 -29.17
CA ALA A 659 46.64 -19.12 -29.64
C ALA A 659 46.39 -20.55 -29.11
N GLY A 660 47.43 -21.41 -29.14
CA GLY A 660 47.37 -22.76 -28.59
C GLY A 660 47.11 -22.79 -27.09
N GLN A 661 47.79 -21.94 -26.32
CA GLN A 661 47.60 -21.82 -24.87
C GLN A 661 46.20 -21.35 -24.50
N TRP A 662 45.66 -20.34 -25.20
CA TRP A 662 44.29 -19.88 -24.94
C TRP A 662 43.24 -20.91 -25.30
N ALA A 663 43.41 -21.60 -26.44
CA ALA A 663 42.53 -22.68 -26.85
C ALA A 663 42.48 -23.79 -25.79
N ALA A 664 43.63 -24.21 -25.25
CA ALA A 664 43.70 -25.17 -24.16
C ALA A 664 42.93 -24.70 -22.90
N ALA A 665 43.08 -23.43 -22.53
CA ALA A 665 42.39 -22.85 -21.38
C ALA A 665 40.85 -22.84 -21.56
N LEU A 666 40.37 -22.49 -22.75
CA LEU A 666 38.94 -22.51 -23.07
C LEU A 666 38.37 -23.93 -23.12
N LEU A 667 39.11 -24.90 -23.65
CA LEU A 667 38.71 -26.31 -23.73
C LEU A 667 38.67 -26.98 -22.35
N ALA A 668 39.53 -26.55 -21.42
CA ALA A 668 39.55 -27.04 -20.04
C ALA A 668 38.56 -26.33 -19.10
N GLY A 669 38.02 -25.18 -19.50
CA GLY A 669 37.19 -24.32 -18.65
C GLY A 669 35.72 -24.78 -18.52
N PRO A 670 35.02 -24.37 -17.45
CA PRO A 670 33.59 -24.60 -17.30
C PRO A 670 32.81 -23.87 -18.40
N GLY A 671 32.07 -24.63 -19.22
CA GLY A 671 31.40 -24.12 -20.43
C GLY A 671 31.97 -24.68 -21.75
N SER A 672 32.99 -25.54 -21.69
CA SER A 672 33.57 -26.28 -22.82
C SER A 672 32.64 -27.31 -23.47
N GLY A 673 31.32 -27.22 -23.29
CA GLY A 673 30.33 -28.26 -23.60
C GLY A 673 30.27 -28.71 -25.06
N ALA A 674 30.96 -28.03 -25.98
CA ALA A 674 31.11 -28.46 -27.37
C ALA A 674 32.47 -29.14 -27.68
N GLY A 675 33.46 -29.07 -26.78
CA GLY A 675 34.84 -29.54 -27.01
C GLY A 675 35.58 -28.80 -28.12
N ARG A 676 35.14 -27.57 -28.44
CA ARG A 676 35.52 -26.85 -29.66
C ARG A 676 35.73 -25.36 -29.41
N VAL A 677 36.75 -24.79 -30.05
CA VAL A 677 37.04 -23.35 -30.09
C VAL A 677 37.24 -22.89 -31.53
N LEU A 678 37.06 -21.59 -31.76
CA LEU A 678 37.19 -20.96 -33.05
C LEU A 678 38.46 -20.09 -33.06
N VAL A 679 39.37 -20.36 -33.99
CA VAL A 679 40.49 -19.49 -34.33
C VAL A 679 40.10 -18.70 -35.57
N GLN A 680 40.14 -17.38 -35.51
CA GLN A 680 39.70 -16.51 -36.61
C GLN A 680 40.70 -15.40 -36.92
N GLU A 681 40.64 -14.91 -38.16
CA GLU A 681 41.32 -13.71 -38.63
C GLU A 681 41.01 -12.52 -37.72
N TYR A 682 42.06 -11.76 -37.34
CA TYR A 682 41.87 -10.45 -36.74
C TYR A 682 41.58 -9.41 -37.81
N VAL A 683 40.30 -9.16 -38.04
CA VAL A 683 39.86 -8.12 -38.97
C VAL A 683 40.19 -6.74 -38.41
N THR A 684 41.01 -5.95 -39.08
CA THR A 684 41.37 -4.58 -38.66
C THR A 684 40.30 -3.57 -39.06
N GLY A 685 40.16 -2.48 -38.27
CA GLY A 685 39.21 -1.39 -38.52
C GLY A 685 38.25 -1.11 -37.35
N PRO A 686 37.44 -0.04 -37.41
CA PRO A 686 36.47 0.28 -36.37
C PRO A 686 35.36 -0.76 -36.30
N GLU A 687 34.84 -0.98 -35.09
CA GLU A 687 33.76 -1.93 -34.80
C GLU A 687 32.42 -1.23 -34.59
N PHE A 688 31.36 -1.85 -35.10
CA PHE A 688 30.01 -1.35 -35.08
C PHE A 688 29.04 -2.48 -34.70
N SER A 689 27.87 -2.12 -34.20
CA SER A 689 26.69 -2.96 -34.37
C SER A 689 25.63 -2.27 -35.22
N VAL A 690 24.79 -3.05 -35.86
CA VAL A 690 23.59 -2.59 -36.54
C VAL A 690 22.41 -3.21 -35.82
N GLU A 691 21.55 -2.35 -35.28
CA GLU A 691 20.29 -2.77 -34.67
C GLU A 691 19.22 -2.78 -35.76
N THR A 692 18.60 -3.94 -35.98
CA THR A 692 17.47 -4.08 -36.90
C THR A 692 16.23 -4.53 -36.16
N PHE A 693 15.07 -4.27 -36.78
CA PHE A 693 13.81 -4.89 -36.43
C PHE A 693 13.14 -5.41 -37.71
N ASP A 694 12.86 -6.71 -37.75
CA ASP A 694 12.66 -7.45 -38.99
C ASP A 694 13.80 -7.11 -39.98
N ASP A 695 13.48 -6.71 -41.22
CA ASP A 695 14.47 -6.31 -42.23
C ASP A 695 14.81 -4.80 -42.22
N THR A 696 14.27 -4.04 -41.24
CA THR A 696 14.49 -2.59 -41.15
C THR A 696 15.71 -2.28 -40.31
N VAL A 697 16.66 -1.55 -40.89
CA VAL A 697 17.79 -0.96 -40.14
C VAL A 697 17.29 0.20 -39.30
N VAL A 698 17.41 0.07 -37.98
CA VAL A 698 16.93 1.08 -37.03
C VAL A 698 18.02 2.09 -36.70
N THR A 699 19.23 1.59 -36.40
CA THR A 699 20.41 2.44 -36.17
C THR A 699 21.71 1.64 -36.34
N VAL A 700 22.79 2.35 -36.67
CA VAL A 700 24.15 1.83 -36.61
C VAL A 700 24.81 2.41 -35.37
N VAL A 701 25.40 1.58 -34.53
CA VAL A 701 26.00 1.93 -33.25
C VAL A 701 27.51 1.76 -33.33
N GLY A 702 28.27 2.81 -33.01
CA GLY A 702 29.72 2.75 -32.91
C GLY A 702 30.13 2.08 -31.61
N LYS A 703 31.08 1.14 -31.66
CA LYS A 703 31.60 0.47 -30.47
C LYS A 703 32.91 1.13 -30.02
N ARG A 704 33.05 1.36 -28.71
CA ARG A 704 34.32 1.74 -28.10
C ARG A 704 34.86 0.54 -27.34
N LEU A 705 36.00 0.01 -27.75
CA LEU A 705 36.63 -1.16 -27.12
C LEU A 705 37.68 -0.69 -26.09
N GLY A 706 37.88 -1.49 -25.06
CA GLY A 706 38.99 -1.38 -24.12
C GLY A 706 40.31 -1.90 -24.70
N ASP A 707 41.28 -2.10 -23.83
CA ASP A 707 42.64 -2.48 -24.23
C ASP A 707 42.73 -3.93 -24.75
N LEU A 708 43.50 -4.10 -25.82
CA LEU A 708 43.93 -5.41 -26.29
C LEU A 708 44.78 -6.11 -25.20
N PRO A 709 44.73 -7.45 -25.08
CA PRO A 709 44.21 -8.41 -26.05
C PRO A 709 42.71 -8.75 -25.90
N HIS A 710 41.95 -8.01 -25.10
CA HIS A 710 40.55 -8.30 -24.81
C HIS A 710 39.58 -7.32 -25.50
N PHE A 711 38.41 -7.81 -25.87
CA PHE A 711 37.40 -7.06 -26.64
C PHE A 711 36.25 -6.58 -25.75
N VAL A 712 36.59 -6.00 -24.59
CA VAL A 712 35.57 -5.50 -23.65
C VAL A 712 35.07 -4.16 -24.17
N GLU A 713 33.80 -4.07 -24.53
CA GLU A 713 33.24 -2.78 -24.95
C GLU A 713 33.09 -1.86 -23.73
N MET A 714 33.57 -0.63 -23.86
CA MET A 714 33.57 0.41 -22.84
C MET A 714 32.61 1.56 -23.15
N GLY A 715 31.99 1.53 -24.34
CA GLY A 715 30.91 2.43 -24.67
C GLY A 715 30.30 2.20 -26.04
N HIS A 716 29.19 2.89 -26.27
CA HIS A 716 28.42 2.84 -27.50
C HIS A 716 28.03 4.26 -27.93
N ASP A 717 28.12 4.58 -29.20
CA ASP A 717 27.70 5.88 -29.76
C ASP A 717 26.64 5.63 -30.84
N LEU A 718 25.44 6.23 -30.70
CA LEU A 718 24.35 6.07 -31.65
C LEU A 718 23.80 7.44 -32.13
N PRO A 719 23.65 7.65 -33.45
CA PRO A 719 24.24 6.83 -34.50
C PRO A 719 25.77 6.84 -34.45
N ALA A 720 26.39 5.85 -35.07
CA ALA A 720 27.83 5.70 -35.13
C ALA A 720 28.49 6.88 -35.87
N ARG A 721 29.68 7.27 -35.43
CA ARG A 721 30.48 8.35 -36.04
C ARG A 721 31.30 7.80 -37.21
N ALA A 722 30.67 7.63 -38.36
CA ALA A 722 31.31 7.20 -39.61
C ALA A 722 30.68 7.90 -40.82
N PRO A 723 31.34 7.92 -42.00
CA PRO A 723 30.76 8.43 -43.23
C PRO A 723 29.42 7.75 -43.57
N ASP A 724 28.44 8.48 -44.10
CA ASP A 724 27.12 7.93 -44.44
C ASP A 724 27.19 6.73 -45.41
N ALA A 725 28.18 6.73 -46.31
CA ALA A 725 28.42 5.61 -47.22
C ALA A 725 28.78 4.32 -46.48
N ASP A 726 29.57 4.44 -45.41
CA ASP A 726 29.99 3.33 -44.54
C ASP A 726 28.82 2.82 -43.71
N LEU A 727 28.03 3.73 -43.12
CA LEU A 727 26.82 3.41 -42.37
C LEU A 727 25.81 2.66 -43.26
N ALA A 728 25.61 3.13 -44.49
CA ALA A 728 24.73 2.48 -45.45
C ALA A 728 25.28 1.11 -45.91
N ALA A 729 26.60 0.96 -46.04
CA ALA A 729 27.22 -0.32 -46.36
C ALA A 729 27.06 -1.35 -45.22
N LEU A 730 27.26 -0.94 -43.97
CA LEU A 730 27.04 -1.77 -42.78
C LEU A 730 25.58 -2.22 -42.68
N GLY A 731 24.63 -1.31 -42.93
CA GLY A 731 23.20 -1.64 -42.95
C GLY A 731 22.84 -2.65 -44.03
N ARG A 732 23.32 -2.45 -45.27
CA ARG A 732 23.08 -3.40 -46.38
C ARG A 732 23.68 -4.77 -46.10
N GLU A 733 24.91 -4.84 -45.60
CA GLU A 733 25.56 -6.13 -45.30
C GLU A 733 24.85 -6.85 -44.16
N THR A 734 24.34 -6.12 -43.17
CA THR A 734 23.51 -6.67 -42.09
C THR A 734 22.24 -7.31 -42.64
N VAL A 735 21.47 -6.61 -43.47
CA VAL A 735 20.24 -7.18 -44.06
C VAL A 735 20.57 -8.41 -44.91
N ARG A 736 21.67 -8.38 -45.69
CA ARG A 736 22.14 -9.58 -46.42
C ARG A 736 22.43 -10.75 -45.49
N ALA A 737 23.09 -10.50 -44.35
CA ALA A 737 23.41 -11.52 -43.36
C ALA A 737 22.14 -12.12 -42.72
N LEU A 738 21.16 -11.29 -42.34
CA LEU A 738 19.88 -11.74 -41.79
C LEU A 738 19.10 -12.60 -42.78
N THR A 739 19.07 -12.20 -44.05
CA THR A 739 18.45 -12.97 -45.13
C THR A 739 19.14 -14.31 -45.33
N ALA A 740 20.48 -14.34 -45.36
CA ALA A 740 21.25 -15.58 -45.52
C ALA A 740 21.03 -16.57 -44.37
N LEU A 741 20.84 -16.07 -43.15
CA LEU A 741 20.57 -16.89 -41.97
C LEU A 741 19.09 -17.31 -41.84
N GLY A 742 18.19 -16.66 -42.59
CA GLY A 742 16.75 -16.87 -42.53
C GLY A 742 16.10 -16.33 -41.26
N LEU A 743 16.67 -15.30 -40.63
CA LEU A 743 16.19 -14.79 -39.34
C LEU A 743 14.98 -13.84 -39.51
N GLY A 744 15.12 -12.75 -40.27
CA GLY A 744 14.06 -11.85 -40.79
C GLY A 744 12.91 -11.43 -39.85
N TRP A 745 13.02 -11.67 -38.54
CA TRP A 745 11.92 -11.60 -37.59
C TRP A 745 12.39 -10.98 -36.28
N GLY A 746 11.66 -9.96 -35.83
CA GLY A 746 11.92 -9.29 -34.55
C GLY A 746 13.26 -8.56 -34.53
N ALA A 747 13.79 -8.33 -33.34
CA ALA A 747 15.04 -7.58 -33.20
C ALA A 747 16.28 -8.45 -33.49
N ALA A 748 17.25 -7.89 -34.21
CA ALA A 748 18.57 -8.48 -34.33
C ALA A 748 19.68 -7.46 -34.04
N HIS A 749 20.73 -7.95 -33.38
CA HIS A 749 21.95 -7.21 -33.05
C HIS A 749 23.11 -7.81 -33.83
N THR A 750 23.55 -7.13 -34.88
CA THR A 750 24.63 -7.62 -35.74
C THR A 750 25.89 -6.83 -35.52
N GLU A 751 26.97 -7.47 -35.12
CA GLU A 751 28.29 -6.89 -34.91
C GLU A 751 29.14 -7.03 -36.18
N LEU A 752 29.75 -5.94 -36.63
CA LEU A 752 30.58 -5.88 -37.83
C LEU A 752 31.83 -5.03 -37.58
N ARG A 753 32.90 -5.29 -38.34
CA ARG A 753 34.02 -4.37 -38.48
C ARG A 753 34.08 -3.79 -39.89
N MET A 754 34.42 -2.52 -39.99
CA MET A 754 34.69 -1.89 -41.29
C MET A 754 36.16 -2.10 -41.66
N ALA A 755 36.44 -3.11 -42.49
CA ALA A 755 37.77 -3.39 -43.01
C ALA A 755 38.05 -2.60 -44.29
N ALA A 756 39.31 -2.58 -44.73
CA ALA A 756 39.67 -2.00 -46.03
C ALA A 756 38.95 -2.68 -47.22
N ARG A 757 38.53 -3.94 -47.05
CA ARG A 757 37.72 -4.72 -48.02
C ARG A 757 36.21 -4.51 -47.89
N GLY A 758 35.76 -3.59 -47.03
CA GLY A 758 34.35 -3.33 -46.72
C GLY A 758 33.88 -3.96 -45.39
N PRO A 759 32.56 -3.93 -45.12
CA PRO A 759 31.97 -4.52 -43.93
C PRO A 759 32.25 -6.02 -43.79
N VAL A 760 32.67 -6.44 -42.60
CA VAL A 760 32.87 -7.85 -42.25
C VAL A 760 32.02 -8.19 -41.03
N VAL A 761 31.07 -9.11 -41.18
CA VAL A 761 30.17 -9.57 -40.13
C VAL A 761 30.95 -10.41 -39.12
N ILE A 762 31.03 -9.91 -37.89
CA ILE A 762 31.67 -10.61 -36.78
C ILE A 762 30.68 -11.60 -36.17
N GLU A 763 29.44 -11.18 -35.91
CA GLU A 763 28.41 -11.99 -35.28
C GLU A 763 27.01 -11.39 -35.46
N VAL A 764 26.02 -12.24 -35.76
CA VAL A 764 24.58 -11.92 -35.77
C VAL A 764 23.93 -12.54 -34.54
N ASN A 765 23.26 -11.73 -33.72
CA ASN A 765 22.57 -12.16 -32.51
C ASN A 765 21.05 -11.92 -32.68
N PRO A 766 20.19 -12.94 -32.56
CA PRO A 766 18.75 -12.85 -32.81
C PRO A 766 17.98 -12.28 -31.61
N ARG A 767 18.43 -11.13 -31.10
CA ARG A 767 17.84 -10.42 -29.96
C ARG A 767 18.21 -8.95 -30.00
N LEU A 768 17.60 -8.18 -29.09
CA LEU A 768 18.01 -6.81 -28.80
C LEU A 768 19.47 -6.73 -28.34
N GLY A 769 20.15 -5.65 -28.73
CA GLY A 769 21.49 -5.33 -28.25
C GLY A 769 21.59 -5.24 -26.73
N GLY A 770 22.73 -5.69 -26.20
CA GLY A 770 23.07 -5.58 -24.79
C GLY A 770 23.50 -4.16 -24.41
N GLY A 771 24.02 -3.97 -23.20
CA GLY A 771 24.70 -2.73 -22.84
C GLY A 771 23.81 -1.48 -22.83
N MET A 772 22.49 -1.64 -22.65
CA MET A 772 21.50 -0.55 -22.65
C MET A 772 21.27 0.14 -24.00
N ILE A 773 21.75 -0.44 -25.12
CA ILE A 773 21.52 0.10 -26.47
C ILE A 773 20.02 0.38 -26.76
N PRO A 774 19.07 -0.53 -26.47
CA PRO A 774 17.65 -0.27 -26.71
C PRO A 774 17.10 0.92 -25.91
N VAL A 775 17.64 1.15 -24.70
CA VAL A 775 17.22 2.26 -23.84
C VAL A 775 17.75 3.58 -24.37
N ALA A 776 19.03 3.62 -24.74
CA ALA A 776 19.64 4.81 -25.32
C ALA A 776 18.99 5.18 -26.65
N LEU A 777 18.64 4.20 -27.48
CA LEU A 777 17.90 4.41 -28.73
C LEU A 777 16.55 5.06 -28.47
N ARG A 778 15.76 4.50 -27.54
CA ARG A 778 14.46 5.05 -27.16
C ARG A 778 14.59 6.47 -26.64
N ASP A 779 15.53 6.72 -25.73
CA ASP A 779 15.70 8.04 -25.12
C ASP A 779 16.16 9.10 -26.14
N ALA A 780 16.92 8.70 -27.17
CA ALA A 780 17.39 9.60 -28.22
C ALA A 780 16.36 9.85 -29.33
N THR A 781 15.61 8.82 -29.73
CA THR A 781 14.83 8.82 -30.99
C THR A 781 13.33 8.59 -30.79
N GLY A 782 12.92 8.15 -29.60
CA GLY A 782 11.56 7.69 -29.30
C GLY A 782 11.21 6.31 -29.85
N VAL A 783 12.14 5.62 -30.54
CA VAL A 783 11.92 4.25 -31.04
C VAL A 783 12.16 3.24 -29.91
N ASP A 784 11.10 2.56 -29.48
CA ASP A 784 11.18 1.55 -28.42
C ASP A 784 11.17 0.13 -29.00
N LEU A 785 12.37 -0.47 -29.10
CA LEU A 785 12.52 -1.83 -29.62
C LEU A 785 12.10 -2.92 -28.62
N VAL A 786 12.03 -2.61 -27.31
CA VAL A 786 11.45 -3.54 -26.32
C VAL A 786 9.95 -3.63 -26.57
N ASP A 787 9.31 -2.48 -26.73
CA ASP A 787 7.91 -2.38 -27.12
C ASP A 787 7.67 -3.12 -28.44
N ALA A 788 8.47 -2.89 -29.47
CA ALA A 788 8.33 -3.59 -30.75
C ALA A 788 8.44 -5.13 -30.61
N ALA A 789 9.42 -5.62 -29.87
CA ALA A 789 9.62 -7.05 -29.64
C ALA A 789 8.43 -7.72 -28.92
N ILE A 790 7.86 -7.03 -27.94
CA ILE A 790 6.71 -7.53 -27.18
C ILE A 790 5.43 -7.52 -28.03
N ALA A 791 5.19 -6.47 -28.82
CA ALA A 791 4.08 -6.46 -29.78
C ALA A 791 4.19 -7.63 -30.76
N ARG A 792 5.38 -7.84 -31.34
CA ARG A 792 5.63 -8.91 -32.31
C ARG A 792 5.38 -10.29 -31.72
N ALA A 793 5.92 -10.55 -30.52
CA ALA A 793 5.72 -11.83 -29.82
C ALA A 793 4.26 -12.06 -29.41
N GLY A 794 3.54 -11.01 -29.02
CA GLY A 794 2.13 -11.06 -28.63
C GLY A 794 1.13 -11.05 -29.79
N GLY A 795 1.61 -11.04 -31.05
CA GLY A 795 0.74 -10.96 -32.24
C GLY A 795 -0.03 -9.65 -32.40
N GLN A 796 0.45 -8.58 -31.77
CA GLN A 796 -0.15 -7.25 -31.81
C GLN A 796 0.53 -6.37 -32.88
N PRO A 797 -0.11 -5.26 -33.30
CA PRO A 797 0.50 -4.31 -34.22
C PRO A 797 1.84 -3.79 -33.69
N VAL A 798 2.88 -3.93 -34.51
CA VAL A 798 4.23 -3.47 -34.17
C VAL A 798 4.29 -1.94 -34.35
N PRO A 799 4.81 -1.18 -33.37
CA PRO A 799 5.04 0.25 -33.52
C PRO A 799 6.04 0.54 -34.64
N ASP A 800 6.00 1.76 -35.19
CA ASP A 800 6.94 2.18 -36.22
C ASP A 800 8.39 2.18 -35.70
N THR A 801 9.23 1.35 -36.31
CA THR A 801 10.66 1.17 -36.00
C THR A 801 11.58 1.85 -37.01
N ALA A 802 11.06 2.68 -37.92
CA ALA A 802 11.88 3.41 -38.87
C ALA A 802 12.94 4.28 -38.16
N ALA A 803 14.10 4.42 -38.79
CA ALA A 803 15.18 5.25 -38.28
C ALA A 803 14.70 6.71 -38.09
N ARG A 804 15.01 7.28 -36.91
CA ARG A 804 14.63 8.65 -36.53
C ARG A 804 15.86 9.42 -36.05
N PRO A 805 15.90 10.76 -36.23
CA PRO A 805 17.01 11.58 -35.75
C PRO A 805 17.07 11.56 -34.22
N GLY A 806 18.28 11.47 -33.68
CA GLY A 806 18.55 11.48 -32.25
C GLY A 806 19.97 10.99 -31.96
N HIS A 807 20.60 11.53 -30.92
CA HIS A 807 21.97 11.17 -30.55
C HIS A 807 22.02 10.72 -29.09
N ALA A 808 22.62 9.55 -28.86
CA ALA A 808 22.97 9.07 -27.53
C ALA A 808 24.35 8.44 -27.49
N ALA A 809 24.93 8.43 -26.28
CA ALA A 809 26.17 7.77 -25.97
C ALA A 809 26.03 7.00 -24.65
N ILE A 810 26.58 5.81 -24.60
CA ILE A 810 26.67 4.97 -23.41
C ILE A 810 28.12 4.85 -23.00
N ARG A 811 28.41 4.99 -21.71
CA ARG A 811 29.75 4.75 -21.14
C ARG A 811 29.63 3.83 -19.94
N PHE A 812 30.54 2.86 -19.85
CA PHE A 812 30.58 1.90 -18.75
C PHE A 812 31.64 2.26 -17.71
N LEU A 813 31.32 2.03 -16.45
CA LEU A 813 32.28 2.01 -15.36
C LEU A 813 32.89 0.61 -15.29
N ALA A 814 34.19 0.48 -15.54
CA ALA A 814 34.92 -0.78 -15.38
C ALA A 814 35.43 -0.97 -13.94
N ALA A 815 35.52 -2.23 -13.51
CA ALA A 815 36.17 -2.60 -12.28
C ALA A 815 37.70 -2.43 -12.40
N PRO A 816 38.35 -1.70 -11.48
CA PRO A 816 39.81 -1.52 -11.53
C PRO A 816 40.58 -2.79 -11.11
N HIS A 817 39.99 -3.65 -10.28
CA HIS A 817 40.54 -4.93 -9.84
C HIS A 817 39.40 -5.85 -9.32
N GLY A 818 39.72 -7.09 -8.97
CA GLY A 818 38.78 -7.99 -8.30
C GLY A 818 38.63 -7.64 -6.81
N GLY A 819 37.50 -7.95 -6.22
CA GLY A 819 37.21 -7.71 -4.81
C GLY A 819 35.73 -7.65 -4.49
N THR A 820 35.39 -7.52 -3.21
CA THR A 820 34.01 -7.34 -2.75
C THR A 820 33.64 -5.87 -2.75
N VAL A 821 32.50 -5.50 -3.36
CA VAL A 821 31.99 -4.12 -3.36
C VAL A 821 31.65 -3.71 -1.93
N THR A 822 32.29 -2.67 -1.41
CA THR A 822 32.02 -2.15 -0.05
C THR A 822 31.14 -0.91 -0.09
N ALA A 823 31.30 -0.07 -1.11
CA ALA A 823 30.51 1.13 -1.31
C ALA A 823 30.40 1.49 -2.80
N LEU A 824 29.35 2.23 -3.15
CA LEU A 824 29.13 2.82 -4.46
C LEU A 824 28.96 4.32 -4.30
N ALA A 825 29.54 5.11 -5.20
CA ALA A 825 29.35 6.56 -5.21
C ALA A 825 27.89 6.89 -5.52
N ASP A 826 27.36 7.94 -4.86
CA ASP A 826 26.01 8.43 -5.10
C ASP A 826 25.82 8.76 -6.60
N PRO A 827 24.82 8.16 -7.29
CA PRO A 827 24.56 8.47 -8.69
C PRO A 827 23.92 9.86 -8.91
N GLY A 828 23.46 10.56 -7.86
CA GLY A 828 22.78 11.86 -7.94
C GLY A 828 23.53 12.92 -8.76
N PRO A 829 24.83 13.18 -8.51
CA PRO A 829 25.63 14.11 -9.30
C PRO A 829 25.75 13.71 -10.79
N ALA A 830 25.86 12.41 -11.09
CA ALA A 830 25.91 11.92 -12.46
C ALA A 830 24.57 12.12 -13.19
N LEU A 831 23.44 11.85 -12.51
CA LEU A 831 22.10 12.10 -13.02
C LEU A 831 21.80 13.59 -13.24
N ALA A 832 22.43 14.48 -12.47
CA ALA A 832 22.25 15.93 -12.60
C ALA A 832 23.01 16.54 -13.79
N VAL A 833 23.89 15.80 -14.46
CA VAL A 833 24.61 16.29 -15.64
C VAL A 833 23.61 16.54 -16.78
N PRO A 834 23.57 17.75 -17.36
CA PRO A 834 22.67 18.04 -18.48
C PRO A 834 22.87 17.08 -19.66
N GLY A 835 21.76 16.49 -20.11
CA GLY A 835 21.74 15.48 -21.17
C GLY A 835 21.83 14.03 -20.67
N VAL A 836 22.00 13.77 -19.38
CA VAL A 836 21.97 12.38 -18.87
C VAL A 836 20.53 11.92 -18.65
N THR A 837 20.18 10.77 -19.22
CA THR A 837 18.83 10.18 -19.10
C THR A 837 18.82 8.89 -18.27
N GLY A 838 19.98 8.29 -18.02
CA GLY A 838 20.08 7.07 -17.23
C GLY A 838 21.44 6.88 -16.58
N VAL A 839 21.40 6.41 -15.34
CA VAL A 839 22.57 5.92 -14.58
C VAL A 839 22.15 4.63 -13.90
N GLN A 840 22.94 3.57 -14.04
CA GLN A 840 22.65 2.27 -13.46
C GLN A 840 23.92 1.57 -13.01
N TYR A 841 23.98 1.15 -11.74
CA TYR A 841 24.96 0.17 -11.29
C TYR A 841 24.43 -1.26 -11.57
N THR A 842 25.33 -2.16 -11.94
CA THR A 842 25.07 -3.59 -12.17
C THR A 842 25.48 -4.46 -10.97
N VAL A 843 26.03 -3.82 -9.93
CA VAL A 843 26.47 -4.43 -8.66
C VAL A 843 25.87 -3.68 -7.48
N ALA A 844 25.87 -4.32 -6.31
CA ALA A 844 25.50 -3.76 -5.03
C ALA A 844 26.60 -4.00 -3.98
N PRO A 845 26.65 -3.21 -2.88
CA PRO A 845 27.52 -3.52 -1.75
C PRO A 845 27.30 -4.95 -1.25
N GLY A 846 28.40 -5.71 -1.11
CA GLY A 846 28.42 -7.13 -0.78
C GLY A 846 28.67 -8.06 -1.98
N ASP A 847 28.51 -7.58 -3.21
CA ASP A 847 28.76 -8.40 -4.40
C ASP A 847 30.26 -8.66 -4.61
N LEU A 848 30.60 -9.88 -5.03
CA LEU A 848 31.96 -10.26 -5.40
C LEU A 848 32.20 -9.96 -6.89
N VAL A 849 33.19 -9.11 -7.17
CA VAL A 849 33.66 -8.78 -8.51
C VAL A 849 34.91 -9.59 -8.82
N THR A 850 34.88 -10.36 -9.91
CA THR A 850 36.04 -11.07 -10.46
C THR A 850 36.37 -10.52 -11.83
N ILE A 851 37.63 -10.12 -12.05
CA ILE A 851 38.08 -9.67 -13.37
C ILE A 851 38.13 -10.86 -14.31
N SER A 852 37.26 -10.83 -15.31
CA SER A 852 37.04 -11.91 -16.28
C SER A 852 37.40 -11.50 -17.70
N HIS A 853 37.79 -10.25 -17.90
CA HIS A 853 38.03 -9.61 -19.20
C HIS A 853 36.81 -9.72 -20.11
N SER A 854 35.62 -9.49 -19.55
CA SER A 854 34.33 -9.58 -20.24
C SER A 854 33.39 -8.48 -19.80
N PHE A 855 32.16 -8.46 -20.33
CA PHE A 855 31.14 -7.50 -19.88
C PHE A 855 30.85 -7.54 -18.36
N LYS A 856 31.18 -8.65 -17.67
CA LYS A 856 31.04 -8.80 -16.22
C LYS A 856 31.94 -7.85 -15.43
N ASP A 857 32.97 -7.29 -16.06
CA ASP A 857 33.88 -6.34 -15.45
C ASP A 857 33.25 -4.93 -15.40
N ARG A 858 32.07 -4.72 -16.00
CA ARG A 858 31.33 -3.46 -15.97
C ARG A 858 30.51 -3.40 -14.68
N LEU A 859 30.78 -2.42 -13.83
CA LEU A 859 30.12 -2.16 -12.55
C LEU A 859 28.89 -1.24 -12.69
N GLY A 860 28.79 -0.52 -13.80
CA GLY A 860 27.65 0.33 -14.10
C GLY A 860 27.74 1.00 -15.47
N CYS A 861 26.71 1.74 -15.83
CA CYS A 861 26.63 2.48 -17.08
C CYS A 861 25.92 3.83 -16.92
N VAL A 862 26.27 4.76 -17.81
CA VAL A 862 25.60 6.05 -18.00
C VAL A 862 25.10 6.17 -19.43
N ILE A 863 23.92 6.75 -19.60
CA ILE A 863 23.31 7.10 -20.89
C ILE A 863 23.20 8.62 -20.98
N GLY A 864 23.88 9.21 -21.96
CA GLY A 864 23.78 10.62 -22.31
C GLY A 864 23.08 10.79 -23.66
N THR A 865 22.23 11.80 -23.79
CA THR A 865 21.57 12.24 -25.02
C THR A 865 21.97 13.68 -25.36
N GLY A 866 21.81 14.08 -26.63
CA GLY A 866 22.17 15.42 -27.07
C GLY A 866 21.52 15.81 -28.39
N SER A 867 21.57 17.11 -28.71
CA SER A 867 21.16 17.63 -30.01
C SER A 867 22.08 17.17 -31.15
N ASP A 868 23.32 16.83 -30.82
CA ASP A 868 24.34 16.28 -31.71
C ASP A 868 25.14 15.17 -31.02
N ALA A 869 25.94 14.44 -31.80
CA ALA A 869 26.75 13.32 -31.32
C ALA A 869 27.76 13.75 -30.24
N ASP A 870 28.41 14.90 -30.41
CA ASP A 870 29.42 15.36 -29.46
C ASP A 870 28.78 15.76 -28.11
N GLY A 871 27.57 16.31 -28.13
CA GLY A 871 26.78 16.65 -26.95
C GLY A 871 26.44 15.41 -26.13
N ALA A 872 25.93 14.36 -26.78
CA ALA A 872 25.62 13.09 -26.14
C ALA A 872 26.86 12.44 -25.52
N VAL A 873 27.98 12.40 -26.26
CA VAL A 873 29.26 11.86 -25.78
C VAL A 873 29.77 12.65 -24.57
N ARG A 874 29.80 13.98 -24.64
CA ARG A 874 30.22 14.83 -23.52
C ARG A 874 29.37 14.63 -22.28
N ALA A 875 28.05 14.45 -22.44
CA ALA A 875 27.16 14.18 -21.31
C ALA A 875 27.52 12.84 -20.64
N ALA A 876 27.63 11.77 -21.42
CA ALA A 876 27.95 10.43 -20.91
C ALA A 876 29.35 10.36 -20.28
N GLU A 877 30.36 10.99 -20.88
CA GLU A 877 31.74 11.00 -20.36
C GLU A 877 31.88 11.80 -19.07
N ARG A 878 31.22 12.96 -18.96
CA ARG A 878 31.22 13.72 -17.70
C ARG A 878 30.54 12.96 -16.57
N ALA A 879 29.43 12.29 -16.85
CA ALA A 879 28.68 11.60 -15.82
C ALA A 879 29.29 10.25 -15.42
N VAL A 880 29.90 9.48 -16.34
CA VAL A 880 30.59 8.24 -15.95
C VAL A 880 31.80 8.52 -15.05
N ALA A 881 32.47 9.66 -15.26
CA ALA A 881 33.58 10.11 -14.40
C ALA A 881 33.16 10.48 -12.97
N LEU A 882 31.85 10.63 -12.72
CA LEU A 882 31.28 10.86 -11.39
C LEU A 882 30.83 9.57 -10.71
N LEU A 883 30.88 8.42 -11.40
CA LEU A 883 30.60 7.11 -10.80
C LEU A 883 31.87 6.52 -10.19
N GLY A 884 31.69 5.67 -9.19
CA GLY A 884 32.78 5.00 -8.50
C GLY A 884 32.28 3.83 -7.67
N ALA A 885 33.15 2.84 -7.47
CA ALA A 885 32.89 1.67 -6.64
C ALA A 885 34.15 1.34 -5.83
N ASP A 886 34.00 1.23 -4.53
CA ASP A 886 35.09 0.81 -3.63
C ASP A 886 35.08 -0.72 -3.54
N LEU A 887 36.24 -1.34 -3.80
CA LEU A 887 36.42 -2.78 -3.78
C LEU A 887 37.44 -3.17 -2.71
N ALA A 888 37.08 -4.05 -1.79
CA ALA A 888 38.00 -4.65 -0.83
C ALA A 888 38.63 -5.92 -1.44
N GLY A 889 39.96 -5.96 -1.46
CA GLY A 889 40.76 -7.08 -1.98
C GLY A 889 41.00 -8.21 -1.01
#